data_AF-A0A0L0EV65-F1
#
_entry.id   AF-A0A0L0EV65-F1
#
_cell.length_a   1.000
_cell.length_b   1.000
_cell.length_c   1.000
_cell.angle_alpha   90.00
_cell.angle_beta   90.00
_cell.angle_gamma   90.00
#
_symmetry.space_group_name_H-M   'P 1'
#
loop_
_entity.id
_entity.type
_entity.pdbx_description
1 polymer ?
#
loop_
_entity_poly.entity_id
_entity_poly.type
_entity_poly.pdbx_seq_one_letter_code
_entity_poly.pdbx_strand_id
1 'polypeptide(L)'
;MNKLNALSLALCSLYAACSNAQQSPQTIRPWQQFTQNDTTIPRLSVAPDIDGELTATEWQNARVVTDFVEFRPTVGGTPRYPITAYVAYDEHFFYVAAKITQPFDTITDRVLTQGERVWNEDYFGLILDTNHDKSDGYLFHVTPSGVREDGLVNGTEYIAEWKTLWYAKTQQQDDGWTVEIAIPMQSLSFDPDAPNWGLQLRHKLSSPYVQSYWNLNNPNSSGWHASQTAPISGLRELDQGKGIEVKPGLAYKDSLEESSFEPSLDATYRFTPSLTGQLTLNTDFSGTDVDEIEMNMTRFGQYYSEKRDFFLQDSQIFRFGGMDDNDFNGMPFYSRRIGQGPQSGVLDINWGTKLTGRIGNTDLGVLSVNQERDGNIAETTQLSVARAKQHIGERHQLGAIFTHGTADDSAGQTLSGMDYRFEDIIFGEEQLIANAFYQSIDLPNDLPDSDSKAYGLAFKMPNDRFYLDAKYRYIGKDFNPALGFVNRTDLKYYHLTSHYRVRPQTGWLGDNLNLYQFRTYYKRWENTDGEKKGQQLFLQPLIIQTKSHDYFHISYDMYNKVLKDPFKFRDNIQFAQGEYDYNQWTVFYETASDRPVFASGRIVKGDFFDADLTRYSMTLNARPNKHLYVQLGRHMYYYERAGEKSNMYNTRLKVNIAFNSEWSWNSLLQHNTQSDSFSLFSRLRYEPAPDELYQLSINKGYDLEDGWHDKKAVFSETAVKLNYTYRW
;
A
#
# COMPACT_ATOMS: atom_id res chain seq x y z
N MET A 1 10.92 5.95 -41.99
CA MET A 1 9.52 6.28 -42.33
C MET A 1 8.63 5.15 -41.85
N ASN A 2 7.57 5.26 -41.04
CA ASN A 2 7.09 6.29 -40.13
C ASN A 2 6.46 5.55 -38.93
N LYS A 3 7.19 5.38 -37.83
CA LYS A 3 6.62 4.91 -36.55
C LYS A 3 6.06 6.05 -35.69
N LEU A 4 6.39 7.32 -36.03
CA LEU A 4 5.78 8.50 -35.44
C LEU A 4 4.32 8.74 -35.88
N ASN A 5 3.90 8.25 -37.05
CA ASN A 5 2.53 8.46 -37.54
C ASN A 5 1.47 7.72 -36.72
N ALA A 6 1.82 6.64 -36.01
CA ALA A 6 0.88 5.92 -35.14
C ALA A 6 0.53 6.74 -33.87
N LEU A 7 1.46 7.54 -33.36
CA LEU A 7 1.23 8.44 -32.23
C LEU A 7 0.38 9.65 -32.64
N SER A 8 0.61 10.18 -33.85
CA SER A 8 -0.16 11.29 -34.42
C SER A 8 -1.61 10.90 -34.72
N LEU A 9 -1.85 9.68 -35.18
CA LEU A 9 -3.20 9.15 -35.42
C LEU A 9 -3.98 8.94 -34.12
N ALA A 10 -3.33 8.50 -33.03
CA ALA A 10 -3.96 8.38 -31.71
C ALA A 10 -4.37 9.75 -31.12
N LEU A 11 -3.52 10.78 -31.29
CA LEU A 11 -3.79 12.16 -30.85
C LEU A 11 -4.86 12.87 -31.69
N CYS A 12 -4.94 12.61 -33.00
CA CYS A 12 -5.99 13.19 -33.85
C CYS A 12 -7.36 12.52 -33.66
N SER A 13 -7.41 11.23 -33.31
CA SER A 13 -8.68 10.57 -32.92
C SER A 13 -9.24 11.08 -31.58
N LEU A 14 -8.37 11.58 -30.70
CA LEU A 14 -8.75 12.23 -29.42
C LEU A 14 -9.43 13.60 -29.64
N TYR A 15 -9.17 14.28 -30.77
CA TYR A 15 -9.80 15.56 -31.09
C TYR A 15 -11.12 15.39 -31.84
N ALA A 16 -11.22 14.41 -32.75
CA ALA A 16 -12.41 14.19 -33.57
C ALA A 16 -13.55 13.47 -32.84
N ALA A 17 -13.26 12.71 -31.77
CA ALA A 17 -14.28 12.11 -30.90
C ALA A 17 -14.83 13.09 -29.84
N CYS A 18 -14.12 14.18 -29.55
CA CYS A 18 -14.46 15.13 -28.49
C CYS A 18 -15.32 16.34 -28.94
N SER A 19 -15.45 16.59 -30.24
CA SER A 19 -16.15 17.78 -30.76
C SER A 19 -17.68 17.65 -30.86
N ASN A 20 -18.27 16.51 -30.48
CA ASN A 20 -19.72 16.27 -30.49
C ASN A 20 -20.33 15.99 -29.11
N ALA A 21 -19.75 16.50 -28.03
CA ALA A 21 -20.42 16.57 -26.73
C ALA A 21 -21.24 17.87 -26.62
N GLN A 22 -22.32 17.97 -27.41
CA GLN A 22 -23.36 18.96 -27.16
C GLN A 22 -23.95 18.69 -25.77
N GLN A 23 -23.91 19.72 -24.91
CA GLN A 23 -24.52 19.72 -23.58
C GLN A 23 -25.97 19.23 -23.66
N SER A 24 -26.18 17.98 -23.26
CA SER A 24 -27.51 17.44 -22.98
C SER A 24 -27.87 17.82 -21.54
N PRO A 25 -29.15 18.10 -21.23
CA PRO A 25 -29.57 18.37 -19.85
C PRO A 25 -29.13 17.22 -18.94
N GLN A 26 -28.66 17.54 -17.72
CA GLN A 26 -28.16 16.55 -16.76
C GLN A 26 -29.23 15.50 -16.47
N THR A 27 -29.15 14.40 -17.21
CA THR A 27 -29.87 13.17 -16.90
C THR A 27 -29.20 12.64 -15.65
N ILE A 28 -29.95 12.60 -14.53
CA ILE A 28 -29.51 11.95 -13.29
C ILE A 28 -29.07 10.54 -13.67
N ARG A 29 -27.82 10.20 -13.32
CA ARG A 29 -27.26 8.90 -13.70
C ARG A 29 -27.90 7.79 -12.87
N PRO A 30 -28.03 6.57 -13.41
CA PRO A 30 -28.73 5.49 -12.72
C PRO A 30 -28.17 5.12 -11.34
N TRP A 31 -26.88 5.36 -11.05
CA TRP A 31 -26.31 5.05 -9.74
C TRP A 31 -26.55 6.17 -8.70
N GLN A 32 -26.74 7.41 -9.13
CA GLN A 32 -26.92 8.58 -8.24
C GLN A 32 -28.25 8.52 -7.47
N GLN A 33 -29.24 7.78 -7.97
CA GLN A 33 -30.50 7.57 -7.23
C GLN A 33 -30.31 6.79 -5.93
N PHE A 34 -29.15 6.13 -5.76
CA PHE A 34 -28.79 5.37 -4.56
C PHE A 34 -27.80 6.14 -3.66
N THR A 35 -27.64 7.45 -3.88
CA THR A 35 -26.96 8.31 -2.92
C THR A 35 -27.94 8.76 -1.85
N GLN A 36 -27.50 8.83 -0.61
CA GLN A 36 -28.34 9.09 0.55
C GLN A 36 -28.42 10.59 0.87
N ASN A 37 -29.56 11.02 1.36
CA ASN A 37 -29.75 12.36 1.90
C ASN A 37 -29.15 12.47 3.32
N ASP A 38 -29.08 13.70 3.83
CA ASP A 38 -28.64 13.97 5.19
C ASP A 38 -29.43 13.12 6.20
N THR A 39 -28.70 12.30 6.97
CA THR A 39 -29.24 11.36 7.93
C THR A 39 -28.76 11.71 9.33
N THR A 40 -29.70 12.07 10.22
CA THR A 40 -29.38 12.35 11.62
C THR A 40 -29.04 11.07 12.38
N ILE A 41 -27.92 11.09 13.10
CA ILE A 41 -27.45 10.00 13.95
C ILE A 41 -27.82 10.30 15.41
N PRO A 42 -28.51 9.38 16.11
CA PRO A 42 -28.95 9.59 17.49
C PRO A 42 -27.82 9.36 18.50
N ARG A 43 -27.85 10.17 19.58
CA ARG A 43 -27.00 9.98 20.76
C ARG A 43 -27.60 8.94 21.70
N LEU A 44 -26.79 8.00 22.18
CA LEU A 44 -27.18 7.04 23.20
C LEU A 44 -26.89 7.59 24.61
N SER A 45 -27.78 7.28 25.56
CA SER A 45 -27.58 7.60 26.98
C SER A 45 -26.86 6.50 27.76
N VAL A 46 -26.81 5.29 27.20
CA VAL A 46 -26.12 4.12 27.74
C VAL A 46 -25.28 3.56 26.62
N ALA A 47 -23.97 3.42 26.85
CA ALA A 47 -23.05 2.83 25.89
C ALA A 47 -23.40 1.36 25.66
N PRO A 48 -23.36 0.86 24.42
CA PRO A 48 -23.45 -0.56 24.13
C PRO A 48 -22.23 -1.32 24.68
N ASP A 49 -22.44 -2.56 25.12
CA ASP A 49 -21.40 -3.53 25.42
C ASP A 49 -20.94 -4.18 24.11
N ILE A 50 -19.68 -4.01 23.75
CA ILE A 50 -19.16 -4.52 22.47
C ILE A 50 -18.75 -5.97 22.68
N ASP A 51 -19.73 -6.87 22.67
CA ASP A 51 -19.57 -8.31 22.89
C ASP A 51 -19.85 -9.14 21.62
N GLY A 52 -20.45 -8.52 20.60
CA GLY A 52 -20.82 -9.11 19.33
C GLY A 52 -22.27 -9.62 19.29
N GLU A 53 -23.03 -9.55 20.38
CA GLU A 53 -24.42 -10.00 20.48
C GLU A 53 -25.41 -8.84 20.35
N LEU A 54 -26.15 -8.76 19.24
CA LEU A 54 -27.10 -7.67 19.07
C LEU A 54 -28.37 -7.85 19.91
N THR A 55 -28.45 -7.13 21.02
CA THR A 55 -29.66 -7.09 21.85
C THR A 55 -30.63 -5.99 21.43
N ALA A 56 -31.94 -6.28 21.50
CA ALA A 56 -32.96 -5.32 21.08
C ALA A 56 -33.00 -4.06 21.96
N THR A 57 -32.61 -4.15 23.23
CA THR A 57 -32.70 -3.04 24.19
C THR A 57 -31.59 -2.00 24.00
N GLU A 58 -30.41 -2.47 23.65
CA GLU A 58 -29.20 -1.67 23.49
C GLU A 58 -29.24 -0.78 22.24
N TRP A 59 -29.67 -1.35 21.12
CA TRP A 59 -29.70 -0.66 19.83
C TRP A 59 -31.08 -0.05 19.49
N GLN A 60 -32.05 -0.05 20.43
CA GLN A 60 -33.43 0.42 20.18
C GLN A 60 -33.52 1.89 19.73
N ASN A 61 -32.59 2.72 20.18
CA ASN A 61 -32.55 4.15 19.88
C ASN A 61 -31.57 4.51 18.77
N ALA A 62 -30.91 3.52 18.14
CA ALA A 62 -29.98 3.74 17.06
C ALA A 62 -30.69 4.02 15.73
N ARG A 63 -29.98 4.65 14.79
CA ARG A 63 -30.44 4.78 13.41
C ARG A 63 -30.34 3.42 12.71
N VAL A 64 -31.49 2.86 12.34
CA VAL A 64 -31.57 1.60 11.60
C VAL A 64 -31.43 1.86 10.09
N VAL A 65 -30.57 1.09 9.43
CA VAL A 65 -30.28 1.15 7.99
C VAL A 65 -30.51 -0.23 7.38
N THR A 66 -31.33 -0.32 6.33
CA THR A 66 -31.73 -1.60 5.68
C THR A 66 -31.71 -1.54 4.16
N ASP A 67 -31.53 -0.35 3.59
CA ASP A 67 -31.62 -0.03 2.17
C ASP A 67 -30.28 -0.15 1.44
N PHE A 68 -29.52 -1.21 1.74
CA PHE A 68 -28.29 -1.54 1.03
C PHE A 68 -28.57 -1.93 -0.42
N VAL A 69 -27.68 -1.55 -1.33
CA VAL A 69 -27.74 -1.90 -2.75
C VAL A 69 -26.41 -2.43 -3.25
N GLU A 70 -26.45 -3.33 -4.23
CA GLU A 70 -25.24 -3.88 -4.85
C GLU A 70 -24.48 -2.81 -5.62
N PHE A 71 -23.20 -2.65 -5.31
CA PHE A 71 -22.23 -1.91 -6.09
C PHE A 71 -21.59 -2.80 -7.16
N ARG A 72 -21.29 -4.05 -6.80
CA ARG A 72 -20.75 -5.07 -7.70
C ARG A 72 -21.36 -6.43 -7.35
N PRO A 73 -21.64 -7.30 -8.34
CA PRO A 73 -21.37 -7.13 -9.77
C PRO A 73 -22.41 -6.27 -10.51
N THR A 74 -23.64 -6.18 -9.99
CA THR A 74 -24.78 -5.49 -10.63
C THR A 74 -25.07 -4.18 -9.90
N VAL A 75 -24.63 -3.05 -10.48
CA VAL A 75 -24.83 -1.72 -9.88
C VAL A 75 -26.32 -1.44 -9.69
N GLY A 76 -26.75 -1.16 -8.46
CA GLY A 76 -28.15 -0.91 -8.09
C GLY A 76 -28.99 -2.18 -7.89
N GLY A 77 -28.37 -3.36 -7.89
CA GLY A 77 -29.05 -4.63 -7.57
C GLY A 77 -29.44 -4.76 -6.10
N THR A 78 -30.27 -5.74 -5.77
CA THR A 78 -30.61 -6.09 -4.38
C THR A 78 -29.51 -6.97 -3.79
N PRO A 79 -28.99 -6.69 -2.58
CA PRO A 79 -28.01 -7.54 -1.92
C PRO A 79 -28.48 -9.00 -1.86
N ARG A 80 -27.56 -9.93 -2.12
CA ARG A 80 -27.83 -11.38 -2.03
C ARG A 80 -28.42 -11.81 -0.69
N TYR A 81 -27.98 -11.18 0.39
CA TYR A 81 -28.36 -11.47 1.76
C TYR A 81 -28.84 -10.20 2.47
N PRO A 82 -29.88 -10.26 3.31
CA PRO A 82 -30.34 -9.10 4.08
C PRO A 82 -29.26 -8.55 5.02
N ILE A 83 -29.15 -7.23 5.07
CA ILE A 83 -28.23 -6.50 5.94
C ILE A 83 -29.07 -5.49 6.74
N THR A 84 -28.99 -5.56 8.06
CA THR A 84 -29.56 -4.53 8.95
C THR A 84 -28.44 -3.93 9.77
N ALA A 85 -28.18 -2.64 9.59
CA ALA A 85 -27.15 -1.92 10.32
C ALA A 85 -27.76 -0.91 11.30
N TYR A 86 -27.04 -0.64 12.37
CA TYR A 86 -27.39 0.29 13.44
C TYR A 86 -26.25 1.30 13.58
N VAL A 87 -26.58 2.58 13.60
CA VAL A 87 -25.60 3.66 13.74
C VAL A 87 -26.03 4.58 14.88
N ALA A 88 -25.10 4.85 15.79
CA ALA A 88 -25.32 5.66 16.97
C ALA A 88 -24.01 6.30 17.42
N TYR A 89 -24.07 7.19 18.40
CA TYR A 89 -22.88 7.75 19.02
C TYR A 89 -23.15 8.09 20.50
N ASP A 90 -22.10 8.28 21.28
CA ASP A 90 -22.16 8.99 22.56
C ASP A 90 -21.04 10.04 22.65
N GLU A 91 -20.78 10.57 23.85
CA GLU A 91 -19.70 11.55 24.06
C GLU A 91 -18.32 11.02 23.67
N HIS A 92 -18.06 9.72 23.84
CA HIS A 92 -16.73 9.12 23.74
C HIS A 92 -16.55 8.23 22.50
N PHE A 93 -17.63 7.73 21.89
CA PHE A 93 -17.55 6.75 20.81
C PHE A 93 -18.55 6.98 19.68
N PHE A 94 -18.13 6.62 18.47
CA PHE A 94 -19.00 6.39 17.33
C PHE A 94 -19.27 4.89 17.19
N TYR A 95 -20.54 4.50 17.14
CA TYR A 95 -20.97 3.11 17.16
C TYR A 95 -21.59 2.69 15.83
N VAL A 96 -21.17 1.53 15.35
CA VAL A 96 -21.79 0.85 14.22
C VAL A 96 -21.98 -0.61 14.56
N ALA A 97 -23.17 -1.14 14.31
CA ALA A 97 -23.40 -2.57 14.36
C ALA A 97 -24.15 -3.07 13.13
N ALA A 98 -24.08 -4.36 12.87
CA ALA A 98 -24.89 -4.98 11.82
C ALA A 98 -25.22 -6.45 12.09
N LYS A 99 -26.42 -6.85 11.66
CA LYS A 99 -26.83 -8.23 11.46
C LYS A 99 -26.83 -8.54 9.97
N ILE A 100 -26.02 -9.52 9.54
CA ILE A 100 -25.96 -10.01 8.17
C ILE A 100 -26.57 -11.42 8.16
N THR A 101 -27.69 -11.59 7.45
CA THR A 101 -28.43 -12.86 7.43
C THR A 101 -27.96 -13.72 6.25
N GLN A 102 -27.08 -14.69 6.49
CA GLN A 102 -26.54 -15.56 5.46
C GLN A 102 -26.39 -16.99 5.97
N PRO A 103 -26.49 -18.03 5.11
CA PRO A 103 -26.19 -19.39 5.54
C PRO A 103 -24.75 -19.53 6.05
N PHE A 104 -24.56 -20.21 7.18
CA PHE A 104 -23.27 -20.35 7.87
C PHE A 104 -22.16 -20.88 6.94
N ASP A 105 -22.48 -21.84 6.06
CA ASP A 105 -21.55 -22.45 5.11
C ASP A 105 -21.10 -21.53 3.96
N THR A 106 -21.75 -20.37 3.81
CA THR A 106 -21.36 -19.34 2.83
C THR A 106 -20.45 -18.26 3.41
N ILE A 107 -20.26 -18.24 4.74
CA ILE A 107 -19.38 -17.28 5.42
C ILE A 107 -17.94 -17.58 5.05
N THR A 108 -17.22 -16.59 4.52
CA THR A 108 -15.78 -16.68 4.28
C THR A 108 -15.01 -15.96 5.39
N ASP A 109 -14.36 -16.72 6.27
CA ASP A 109 -13.66 -16.21 7.48
C ASP A 109 -12.32 -16.93 7.78
N ARG A 110 -11.47 -17.15 6.77
CA ARG A 110 -10.22 -17.93 6.85
C ARG A 110 -9.02 -17.18 7.44
N VAL A 111 -9.17 -15.95 7.89
CA VAL A 111 -8.12 -15.17 8.58
C VAL A 111 -8.53 -15.00 10.04
N LEU A 112 -7.62 -15.32 10.97
CA LEU A 112 -7.82 -15.08 12.41
C LEU A 112 -6.75 -14.17 13.03
N THR A 113 -5.57 -14.08 12.41
CA THR A 113 -4.46 -13.24 12.88
C THR A 113 -4.73 -11.77 12.61
N GLN A 114 -4.69 -10.93 13.66
CA GLN A 114 -4.81 -9.46 13.54
C GLN A 114 -3.67 -8.88 12.68
N GLY A 115 -3.98 -7.86 11.87
CA GLY A 115 -3.00 -7.22 10.98
C GLY A 115 -2.68 -8.00 9.70
N GLU A 116 -3.25 -9.18 9.49
CA GLU A 116 -3.22 -9.84 8.19
C GLU A 116 -4.17 -9.16 7.19
N ARG A 117 -3.85 -9.34 5.91
CA ARG A 117 -4.62 -8.81 4.79
C ARG A 117 -5.96 -9.57 4.65
N VAL A 118 -7.10 -8.91 4.86
CA VAL A 118 -8.45 -9.54 4.87
C VAL A 118 -9.31 -9.30 3.62
N TRP A 119 -8.74 -8.76 2.54
CA TRP A 119 -9.50 -8.47 1.29
C TRP A 119 -10.12 -9.68 0.60
N ASN A 120 -9.80 -10.90 1.01
CA ASN A 120 -10.43 -12.13 0.50
C ASN A 120 -11.46 -12.72 1.47
N GLU A 121 -11.70 -12.10 2.62
CA GLU A 121 -12.70 -12.50 3.61
C GLU A 121 -14.01 -11.74 3.44
N ASP A 122 -15.13 -12.31 3.89
CA ASP A 122 -16.33 -11.50 4.08
C ASP A 122 -16.00 -10.38 5.07
N TYR A 123 -16.58 -9.20 4.87
CA TYR A 123 -16.43 -8.12 5.85
C TYR A 123 -17.66 -7.22 5.90
N PHE A 124 -17.81 -6.55 7.03
CA PHE A 124 -18.70 -5.40 7.19
C PHE A 124 -17.88 -4.24 7.75
N GLY A 125 -18.27 -3.01 7.42
CA GLY A 125 -17.64 -1.85 7.99
C GLY A 125 -18.07 -0.53 7.34
N LEU A 126 -17.21 0.47 7.45
CA LEU A 126 -17.52 1.84 7.08
C LEU A 126 -16.33 2.62 6.52
N ILE A 127 -16.66 3.66 5.75
CA ILE A 127 -15.82 4.84 5.56
C ILE A 127 -16.46 6.01 6.32
N LEU A 128 -15.66 6.75 7.07
CA LEU A 128 -16.05 7.91 7.86
C LEU A 128 -15.22 9.15 7.45
N ASP A 129 -15.86 10.17 6.89
CA ASP A 129 -15.27 11.49 6.65
C ASP A 129 -15.74 12.43 7.77
N THR A 130 -14.89 12.71 8.75
CA THR A 130 -15.29 13.41 9.97
C THR A 130 -15.46 14.93 9.83
N ASN A 131 -15.17 15.51 8.67
CA ASN A 131 -15.41 16.93 8.40
C ASN A 131 -16.36 17.14 7.21
N HIS A 132 -16.73 16.04 6.54
CA HIS A 132 -17.46 16.03 5.27
C HIS A 132 -16.86 16.98 4.22
N ASP A 133 -15.53 17.13 4.25
CA ASP A 133 -14.79 18.00 3.33
C ASP A 133 -14.52 17.30 1.97
N LYS A 134 -14.91 16.02 1.87
CA LYS A 134 -14.81 15.19 0.67
C LYS A 134 -13.37 14.99 0.20
N SER A 135 -12.38 15.17 1.08
CA SER A 135 -10.98 14.99 0.76
C SER A 135 -10.44 13.66 1.26
N ASP A 136 -10.58 13.40 2.56
CA ASP A 136 -9.97 12.28 3.27
C ASP A 136 -11.01 11.56 4.15
N GLY A 137 -10.83 10.27 4.43
CA GLY A 137 -11.73 9.51 5.30
C GLY A 137 -11.04 8.33 5.98
N TYR A 138 -11.63 7.86 7.08
CA TYR A 138 -11.17 6.70 7.84
C TYR A 138 -11.93 5.46 7.39
N LEU A 139 -11.21 4.38 7.12
CA LEU A 139 -11.78 3.08 6.80
C LEU A 139 -11.68 2.18 8.03
N PHE A 140 -12.78 1.48 8.33
CA PHE A 140 -12.85 0.45 9.37
C PHE A 140 -13.64 -0.75 8.83
N HIS A 141 -13.02 -1.92 8.78
CA HIS A 141 -13.66 -3.17 8.39
C HIS A 141 -13.39 -4.26 9.41
N VAL A 142 -14.38 -5.13 9.59
CA VAL A 142 -14.29 -6.30 10.48
C VAL A 142 -14.76 -7.53 9.72
N THR A 143 -13.99 -8.61 9.81
CA THR A 143 -14.36 -9.94 9.28
C THR A 143 -15.26 -10.70 10.25
N PRO A 144 -16.00 -11.73 9.82
CA PRO A 144 -16.78 -12.60 10.71
C PRO A 144 -15.97 -13.30 11.82
N SER A 145 -14.64 -13.36 11.69
CA SER A 145 -13.73 -13.90 12.71
C SER A 145 -13.15 -12.82 13.65
N GLY A 146 -13.63 -11.57 13.56
CA GLY A 146 -13.21 -10.46 14.43
C GLY A 146 -11.86 -9.84 14.06
N VAL A 147 -11.30 -10.19 12.90
CA VAL A 147 -10.08 -9.53 12.40
C VAL A 147 -10.43 -8.14 11.91
N ARG A 148 -9.68 -7.15 12.40
CA ARG A 148 -9.86 -5.73 12.15
C ARG A 148 -8.93 -5.25 11.04
N GLU A 149 -9.45 -4.43 10.14
CA GLU A 149 -8.70 -3.71 9.13
C GLU A 149 -9.09 -2.24 9.13
N ASP A 150 -8.10 -1.39 9.28
CA ASP A 150 -8.22 0.06 9.29
C ASP A 150 -7.24 0.70 8.31
N GLY A 151 -7.49 1.97 7.99
CA GLY A 151 -6.58 2.79 7.19
C GLY A 151 -7.21 4.13 6.83
N LEU A 152 -6.46 4.94 6.09
CA LEU A 152 -6.96 6.20 5.53
C LEU A 152 -7.36 6.02 4.07
N VAL A 153 -8.33 6.81 3.62
CA VAL A 153 -8.74 6.95 2.23
C VAL A 153 -8.48 8.39 1.83
N ASN A 154 -7.45 8.65 1.02
CA ASN A 154 -7.13 9.98 0.50
C ASN A 154 -7.58 10.07 -0.96
N GLY A 155 -8.64 10.82 -1.22
CA GLY A 155 -9.29 10.88 -2.53
C GLY A 155 -9.75 9.51 -3.03
N THR A 156 -8.87 8.81 -3.76
CA THR A 156 -9.10 7.45 -4.29
C THR A 156 -8.17 6.36 -3.76
N GLU A 157 -7.16 6.76 -3.01
CA GLU A 157 -6.09 5.90 -2.54
C GLU A 157 -6.39 5.40 -1.13
N TYR A 158 -6.25 4.10 -0.91
CA TYR A 158 -6.31 3.51 0.43
C TYR A 158 -4.90 3.32 0.97
N ILE A 159 -4.70 3.79 2.19
CA ILE A 159 -3.44 3.83 2.93
C ILE A 159 -3.59 2.86 4.10
N ALA A 160 -3.04 1.66 3.93
CA ALA A 160 -3.15 0.56 4.90
C ALA A 160 -2.25 0.76 6.12
N GLU A 161 -1.22 1.60 5.98
CA GLU A 161 -0.17 1.87 6.95
C GLU A 161 -0.66 2.68 8.16
N TRP A 162 -1.71 3.48 7.99
CA TRP A 162 -2.30 4.22 9.09
C TRP A 162 -3.06 3.27 10.00
N LYS A 163 -2.76 3.34 11.30
CA LYS A 163 -3.38 2.52 12.34
C LYS A 163 -3.94 3.38 13.45
N THR A 164 -5.06 2.96 14.01
CA THR A 164 -5.65 3.58 15.20
C THR A 164 -6.24 2.53 16.13
N LEU A 165 -6.59 2.97 17.34
CA LEU A 165 -7.20 2.12 18.34
C LEU A 165 -8.72 2.20 18.24
N TRP A 166 -9.36 1.06 18.10
CA TRP A 166 -10.81 0.91 18.04
C TRP A 166 -11.19 -0.53 18.38
N TYR A 167 -12.43 -0.71 18.80
CA TYR A 167 -12.94 -1.97 19.32
C TYR A 167 -13.95 -2.57 18.35
N ALA A 168 -13.88 -3.89 18.21
CA ALA A 168 -14.91 -4.63 17.51
C ALA A 168 -15.04 -6.04 18.05
N LYS A 169 -16.27 -6.55 18.04
CA LYS A 169 -16.58 -7.95 18.29
C LYS A 169 -17.56 -8.46 17.25
N THR A 170 -17.50 -9.77 17.03
CA THR A 170 -18.37 -10.47 16.08
C THR A 170 -18.83 -11.77 16.69
N GLN A 171 -20.06 -12.16 16.38
CA GLN A 171 -20.59 -13.47 16.71
C GLN A 171 -21.16 -14.12 15.45
N GLN A 172 -20.75 -15.35 15.19
CA GLN A 172 -21.36 -16.17 14.14
C GLN A 172 -22.49 -16.99 14.74
N GLN A 173 -23.60 -17.07 14.02
CA GLN A 173 -24.83 -17.75 14.41
C GLN A 173 -25.30 -18.62 13.23
N ASP A 174 -26.25 -19.53 13.47
CA ASP A 174 -26.75 -20.41 12.40
C ASP A 174 -27.41 -19.63 11.24
N ASP A 175 -27.98 -18.45 11.52
CA ASP A 175 -28.66 -17.59 10.55
C ASP A 175 -27.78 -16.46 9.99
N GLY A 176 -26.48 -16.43 10.31
CA GLY A 176 -25.52 -15.48 9.77
C GLY A 176 -24.49 -15.03 10.79
N TRP A 177 -24.24 -13.72 10.85
CA TRP A 177 -23.31 -13.16 11.83
C TRP A 177 -23.65 -11.73 12.18
N THR A 178 -23.19 -11.34 13.36
CA THR A 178 -23.33 -10.00 13.93
C THR A 178 -21.96 -9.39 14.14
N VAL A 179 -21.92 -8.06 14.06
CA VAL A 179 -20.74 -7.25 14.29
C VAL A 179 -21.12 -6.01 15.07
N GLU A 180 -20.26 -5.64 16.02
CA GLU A 180 -20.33 -4.41 16.79
C GLU A 180 -18.98 -3.72 16.73
N ILE A 181 -18.99 -2.41 16.45
CA ILE A 181 -17.83 -1.56 16.26
C ILE A 181 -18.01 -0.33 17.14
N ALA A 182 -16.99 -0.04 17.96
CA ALA A 182 -16.88 1.19 18.72
C ALA A 182 -15.57 1.90 18.38
N ILE A 183 -15.68 3.09 17.79
CA ILE A 183 -14.55 3.94 17.41
C ILE A 183 -14.47 5.07 18.44
N PRO A 184 -13.42 5.11 19.28
CA PRO A 184 -13.22 6.22 20.20
C PRO A 184 -13.12 7.55 19.45
N MET A 185 -13.80 8.59 19.92
CA MET A 185 -13.69 9.96 19.39
C MET A 185 -12.24 10.45 19.45
N GLN A 186 -11.49 10.06 20.48
CA GLN A 186 -10.05 10.34 20.62
C GLN A 186 -9.17 9.69 19.53
N SER A 187 -9.66 8.68 18.83
CA SER A 187 -8.98 8.00 17.72
C SER A 187 -9.20 8.69 16.38
N LEU A 188 -10.10 9.67 16.32
CA LEU A 188 -10.47 10.41 15.12
C LEU A 188 -10.04 11.87 15.24
N SER A 189 -9.53 12.44 14.14
CA SER A 189 -9.42 13.88 13.99
C SER A 189 -10.73 14.43 13.44
N PHE A 190 -11.37 15.37 14.12
CA PHE A 190 -12.55 16.06 13.61
C PHE A 190 -12.63 17.51 14.12
N ASP A 191 -13.27 18.39 13.35
CA ASP A 191 -13.66 19.71 13.82
C ASP A 191 -14.90 19.57 14.71
N PRO A 192 -14.86 19.95 16.01
CA PRO A 192 -16.04 19.91 16.89
C PRO A 192 -17.21 20.75 16.39
N ASP A 193 -16.95 21.76 15.55
CA ASP A 193 -17.95 22.64 14.96
C ASP A 193 -18.42 22.16 13.57
N ALA A 194 -17.92 21.01 13.07
CA ALA A 194 -18.34 20.45 11.79
C ALA A 194 -19.85 20.19 11.78
N PRO A 195 -20.61 20.75 10.80
CA PRO A 195 -22.05 20.58 10.78
C PRO A 195 -22.47 19.15 10.41
N ASN A 196 -21.64 18.45 9.62
CA ASN A 196 -21.90 17.11 9.13
C ASN A 196 -20.60 16.31 9.10
N TRP A 197 -20.73 15.00 9.29
CA TRP A 197 -19.74 14.02 8.86
C TRP A 197 -20.25 13.33 7.59
N GLY A 198 -19.40 12.55 6.95
CA GLY A 198 -19.71 11.67 5.83
C GLY A 198 -19.64 10.21 6.25
N LEU A 199 -20.62 9.41 5.89
CA LEU A 199 -20.64 7.97 6.17
C LEU A 199 -20.94 7.16 4.91
N GLN A 200 -20.24 6.03 4.76
CA GLN A 200 -20.61 4.97 3.84
C GLN A 200 -20.49 3.62 4.55
N LEU A 201 -21.62 2.92 4.70
CA LEU A 201 -21.63 1.54 5.21
C LEU A 201 -21.42 0.54 4.08
N ARG A 202 -20.67 -0.52 4.37
CA ARG A 202 -20.19 -1.45 3.36
C ARG A 202 -20.23 -2.88 3.86
N HIS A 203 -20.71 -3.76 3.00
CA HIS A 203 -20.61 -5.20 3.17
C HIS A 203 -20.00 -5.83 1.92
N LYS A 204 -19.14 -6.83 2.11
CA LYS A 204 -18.62 -7.65 1.04
C LYS A 204 -18.82 -9.13 1.37
N LEU A 205 -19.35 -9.85 0.39
CA LEU A 205 -19.30 -11.30 0.30
C LEU A 205 -18.15 -11.68 -0.65
N SER A 206 -17.26 -12.54 -0.20
CA SER A 206 -16.12 -12.98 -1.01
C SER A 206 -16.52 -14.04 -2.05
N SER A 207 -17.42 -14.95 -1.68
CA SER A 207 -17.85 -16.06 -2.54
C SER A 207 -19.36 -16.29 -2.50
N PRO A 208 -20.12 -15.96 -3.56
CA PRO A 208 -19.68 -15.21 -4.74
C PRO A 208 -19.34 -13.75 -4.40
N TYR A 209 -18.55 -13.09 -5.25
CA TYR A 209 -18.24 -11.67 -5.06
C TYR A 209 -19.47 -10.80 -5.10
N VAL A 210 -19.80 -10.17 -3.99
CA VAL A 210 -20.81 -9.13 -3.94
C VAL A 210 -20.30 -8.01 -3.04
N GLN A 211 -20.39 -6.78 -3.53
CA GLN A 211 -20.20 -5.59 -2.70
C GLN A 211 -21.53 -4.86 -2.61
N SER A 212 -21.98 -4.57 -1.40
CA SER A 212 -23.24 -3.86 -1.15
C SER A 212 -22.99 -2.67 -0.24
N TYR A 213 -23.47 -1.49 -0.65
CA TYR A 213 -23.28 -0.24 0.09
C TYR A 213 -24.62 0.40 0.42
N TRP A 214 -24.65 1.15 1.53
CA TRP A 214 -25.78 2.03 1.86
C TRP A 214 -25.82 3.27 0.96
N ASN A 215 -24.65 3.80 0.59
CA ASN A 215 -24.49 4.93 -0.34
C ASN A 215 -23.59 4.51 -1.50
N LEU A 216 -24.08 4.55 -2.76
CA LEU A 216 -23.27 4.10 -3.91
C LEU A 216 -22.24 5.14 -4.36
N ASN A 217 -21.05 4.64 -4.72
CA ASN A 217 -20.02 5.41 -5.43
C ASN A 217 -20.24 5.36 -6.95
N ASN A 218 -19.59 6.27 -7.67
CA ASN A 218 -19.46 6.23 -9.12
C ASN A 218 -18.80 4.92 -9.56
N PRO A 219 -19.51 4.02 -10.26
CA PRO A 219 -18.96 2.72 -10.68
C PRO A 219 -17.87 2.82 -11.74
N ASN A 220 -17.71 4.00 -12.39
CA ASN A 220 -16.66 4.24 -13.38
C ASN A 220 -15.32 4.65 -12.76
N SER A 221 -15.29 5.06 -11.48
CA SER A 221 -14.02 5.33 -10.82
C SER A 221 -13.44 4.05 -10.21
N SER A 222 -12.14 3.84 -10.38
CA SER A 222 -11.43 2.73 -9.76
C SER A 222 -10.75 3.21 -8.47
N GLY A 223 -11.39 3.02 -7.31
CA GLY A 223 -10.80 3.44 -6.04
C GLY A 223 -11.73 3.31 -4.84
N TRP A 224 -11.18 3.64 -3.68
CA TRP A 224 -11.94 3.98 -2.48
C TRP A 224 -12.44 5.41 -2.63
N HIS A 225 -13.50 5.84 -1.95
CA HIS A 225 -13.98 7.23 -2.10
C HIS A 225 -14.49 7.77 -0.78
N ALA A 226 -13.65 8.57 -0.12
CA ALA A 226 -14.11 9.44 0.96
C ALA A 226 -14.98 10.58 0.41
N SER A 227 -14.68 11.06 -0.81
CA SER A 227 -15.41 12.15 -1.47
C SER A 227 -16.87 11.86 -1.85
N GLN A 228 -17.29 10.59 -1.73
CA GLN A 228 -18.61 10.10 -2.14
C GLN A 228 -19.33 9.42 -0.97
N THR A 229 -19.10 9.87 0.26
CA THR A 229 -19.88 9.46 1.44
C THR A 229 -21.22 10.20 1.53
N ALA A 230 -22.19 9.63 2.25
CA ALA A 230 -23.46 10.29 2.55
C ALA A 230 -23.32 11.27 3.73
N PRO A 231 -23.95 12.46 3.68
CA PRO A 231 -24.00 13.34 4.84
C PRO A 231 -24.71 12.68 6.02
N ILE A 232 -24.09 12.77 7.19
CA ILE A 232 -24.70 12.45 8.48
C ILE A 232 -24.58 13.64 9.43
N SER A 233 -25.62 13.87 10.23
CA SER A 233 -25.75 15.03 11.11
C SER A 233 -26.13 14.63 12.54
N GLY A 234 -26.11 15.60 13.45
CA GLY A 234 -26.54 15.42 14.84
C GLY A 234 -25.43 15.08 15.82
N LEU A 235 -24.22 14.79 15.35
CA LEU A 235 -23.03 14.53 16.15
C LEU A 235 -22.60 15.81 16.90
N ARG A 236 -22.89 15.88 18.20
CA ARG A 236 -22.63 17.03 19.07
C ARG A 236 -22.15 16.56 20.43
N GLU A 237 -21.43 17.43 21.14
CA GLU A 237 -20.91 17.15 22.50
C GLU A 237 -19.98 15.93 22.49
N LEU A 238 -19.04 15.91 21.56
CA LEU A 238 -18.04 14.86 21.40
C LEU A 238 -16.77 15.21 22.19
N ASP A 239 -16.22 14.26 22.94
CA ASP A 239 -14.98 14.41 23.68
C ASP A 239 -13.79 13.76 22.93
N GLN A 240 -12.82 14.58 22.52
CA GLN A 240 -11.59 14.13 21.87
C GLN A 240 -10.49 13.70 22.86
N GLY A 241 -10.71 13.86 24.17
CA GLY A 241 -9.70 13.61 25.20
C GLY A 241 -8.56 14.63 25.15
N LYS A 242 -7.45 14.32 25.82
CA LYS A 242 -6.25 15.18 25.81
C LYS A 242 -5.34 14.92 24.62
N GLY A 243 -5.61 13.87 23.84
CA GLY A 243 -4.85 13.50 22.66
C GLY A 243 -3.43 13.04 22.99
N ILE A 244 -3.18 12.55 24.21
CA ILE A 244 -1.86 12.06 24.64
C ILE A 244 -1.87 10.53 24.54
N GLU A 245 -0.86 9.97 23.88
CA GLU A 245 -0.61 8.54 23.83
C GLU A 245 0.86 8.27 24.17
N VAL A 246 1.13 7.33 25.09
CA VAL A 246 2.49 7.00 25.51
C VAL A 246 2.67 5.48 25.48
N LYS A 247 3.72 5.03 24.80
CA LYS A 247 4.08 3.63 24.63
C LYS A 247 5.49 3.38 25.16
N PRO A 248 5.64 3.05 26.46
CA PRO A 248 6.89 2.48 26.92
C PRO A 248 7.09 1.09 26.30
N GLY A 249 8.31 0.83 25.85
CA GLY A 249 8.73 -0.46 25.34
C GLY A 249 9.97 -0.96 26.08
N LEU A 250 10.09 -2.27 26.17
CA LEU A 250 11.32 -2.92 26.62
C LEU A 250 11.63 -4.09 25.70
N ALA A 251 12.82 -4.08 25.12
CA ALA A 251 13.36 -5.19 24.38
C ALA A 251 14.56 -5.82 25.12
N TYR A 252 14.63 -7.14 25.10
CA TYR A 252 15.85 -7.89 25.40
C TYR A 252 16.32 -8.54 24.12
N LYS A 253 17.53 -8.23 23.68
CA LYS A 253 18.13 -8.80 22.47
C LYS A 253 19.33 -9.65 22.85
N ASP A 254 19.43 -10.79 22.19
CA ASP A 254 20.58 -11.69 22.25
C ASP A 254 21.07 -11.93 20.82
N SER A 255 22.25 -11.39 20.52
CA SER A 255 22.89 -11.48 19.20
C SER A 255 24.19 -12.30 19.26
N LEU A 256 24.86 -12.49 18.12
CA LEU A 256 26.14 -13.22 18.09
C LEU A 256 27.26 -12.53 18.89
N GLU A 257 27.21 -11.21 19.01
CA GLU A 257 28.29 -10.41 19.60
C GLU A 257 27.96 -9.93 21.01
N GLU A 258 26.71 -9.57 21.26
CA GLU A 258 26.27 -8.96 22.52
C GLU A 258 24.81 -9.27 22.85
N SER A 259 24.50 -9.22 24.15
CA SER A 259 23.12 -9.19 24.65
C SER A 259 22.83 -7.85 25.33
N SER A 260 21.72 -7.20 24.97
CA SER A 260 21.37 -5.86 25.45
C SER A 260 19.93 -5.81 25.99
N PHE A 261 19.69 -4.89 26.92
CA PHE A 261 18.36 -4.44 27.29
C PHE A 261 18.15 -3.04 26.73
N GLU A 262 17.10 -2.88 25.94
CA GLU A 262 16.81 -1.66 25.20
C GLU A 262 15.44 -1.11 25.61
N PRO A 263 15.40 -0.18 26.57
CA PRO A 263 14.18 0.56 26.89
C PRO A 263 13.91 1.59 25.80
N SER A 264 12.66 1.62 25.33
CA SER A 264 12.19 2.59 24.35
C SER A 264 10.98 3.37 24.87
N LEU A 265 10.75 4.56 24.32
CA LEU A 265 9.57 5.35 24.63
C LEU A 265 9.08 6.04 23.38
N ASP A 266 7.85 5.73 22.98
CA ASP A 266 7.13 6.51 21.99
C ASP A 266 6.07 7.36 22.68
N ALA A 267 5.96 8.62 22.31
CA ALA A 267 4.93 9.52 22.78
C ALA A 267 4.29 10.25 21.62
N THR A 268 2.98 10.33 21.60
CA THR A 268 2.19 11.06 20.61
C THR A 268 1.32 12.09 21.33
N TYR A 269 1.24 13.30 20.76
CA TYR A 269 0.39 14.37 21.25
C TYR A 269 -0.37 15.02 20.10
N ARG A 270 -1.70 15.05 20.16
CA ARG A 270 -2.55 15.76 19.20
C ARG A 270 -2.70 17.22 19.65
N PHE A 271 -1.97 18.13 19.00
CA PHE A 271 -2.04 19.57 19.28
C PHE A 271 -3.38 20.19 18.85
N THR A 272 -3.88 19.72 17.72
CA THR A 272 -5.23 19.97 17.20
C THR A 272 -5.77 18.63 16.70
N PRO A 273 -7.07 18.51 16.37
CA PRO A 273 -7.58 17.27 15.79
C PRO A 273 -6.71 16.86 14.59
N SER A 274 -6.41 17.82 13.72
CA SER A 274 -5.69 17.62 12.47
C SER A 274 -4.17 17.71 12.59
N LEU A 275 -3.56 17.96 13.77
CA LEU A 275 -2.11 18.15 13.93
C LEU A 275 -1.54 17.32 15.08
N THR A 276 -0.64 16.41 14.74
CA THR A 276 -0.08 15.41 15.65
C THR A 276 1.44 15.54 15.74
N GLY A 277 1.96 15.61 16.97
CA GLY A 277 3.38 15.47 17.28
C GLY A 277 3.69 14.06 17.77
N GLN A 278 4.86 13.54 17.41
CA GLN A 278 5.38 12.26 17.86
C GLN A 278 6.84 12.44 18.30
N LEU A 279 7.21 11.75 19.37
CA LEU A 279 8.55 11.61 19.88
C LEU A 279 8.83 10.13 20.01
N THR A 280 10.02 9.71 19.61
CA THR A 280 10.54 8.37 19.85
C THR A 280 11.91 8.47 20.47
N LEU A 281 12.21 7.63 21.47
CA LEU A 281 13.49 7.55 22.17
C LEU A 281 13.97 6.09 22.12
N ASN A 282 15.23 5.87 21.72
CA ASN A 282 15.87 4.56 21.59
C ASN A 282 14.96 3.55 20.87
N THR A 283 14.49 3.92 19.68
CA THR A 283 13.46 3.13 19.01
C THR A 283 14.03 1.81 18.51
N ASP A 284 13.47 0.72 19.01
CA ASP A 284 13.86 -0.62 18.61
C ASP A 284 12.99 -1.11 17.43
N PHE A 285 13.63 -1.48 16.32
CA PHE A 285 13.01 -2.07 15.15
C PHE A 285 13.04 -3.59 15.10
N SER A 286 13.62 -4.25 16.11
CA SER A 286 13.57 -5.70 16.23
C SER A 286 12.12 -6.19 16.35
N GLY A 287 11.87 -7.39 15.82
CA GLY A 287 10.52 -7.98 15.73
C GLY A 287 9.64 -7.45 14.59
N THR A 288 10.09 -6.44 13.85
CA THR A 288 9.43 -5.99 12.61
C THR A 288 9.49 -7.09 11.55
N ASP A 289 8.48 -7.16 10.67
CA ASP A 289 8.47 -8.13 9.57
C ASP A 289 9.74 -7.99 8.70
N VAL A 290 10.44 -9.11 8.50
CA VAL A 290 11.66 -9.17 7.69
C VAL A 290 11.31 -9.06 6.21
N ASP A 291 12.16 -8.35 5.46
CA ASP A 291 11.98 -8.21 4.03
C ASP A 291 12.05 -9.55 3.29
N GLU A 292 11.21 -9.59 2.26
CA GLU A 292 11.19 -10.67 1.30
C GLU A 292 12.40 -10.54 0.35
N ILE A 293 13.30 -11.52 0.38
CA ILE A 293 14.45 -11.52 -0.52
C ILE A 293 13.96 -11.95 -1.91
N GLU A 294 13.97 -11.03 -2.87
CA GLU A 294 13.69 -11.31 -4.28
C GLU A 294 14.98 -11.47 -5.09
N MET A 295 14.93 -12.30 -6.15
CA MET A 295 16.06 -12.36 -7.09
C MET A 295 16.21 -11.05 -7.84
N ASN A 296 17.41 -10.48 -7.80
CA ASN A 296 17.69 -9.26 -8.54
C ASN A 296 18.05 -9.61 -9.99
N MET A 297 17.11 -9.32 -10.89
CA MET A 297 17.26 -9.49 -12.34
C MET A 297 17.85 -8.26 -13.04
N THR A 298 18.33 -7.30 -12.27
CA THR A 298 18.82 -6.01 -12.75
C THR A 298 20.15 -5.66 -12.10
N ARG A 299 20.81 -4.64 -12.64
CA ARG A 299 22.04 -4.06 -12.06
C ARG A 299 21.77 -2.98 -11.01
N PHE A 300 20.51 -2.73 -10.67
CA PHE A 300 20.11 -1.62 -9.83
C PHE A 300 19.75 -2.12 -8.43
N GLY A 301 19.89 -1.25 -7.42
CA GLY A 301 19.43 -1.52 -6.07
C GLY A 301 17.91 -1.74 -6.01
N GLN A 302 17.48 -2.59 -5.09
CA GLN A 302 16.07 -2.86 -4.82
C GLN A 302 15.49 -1.80 -3.88
N TYR A 303 14.21 -1.52 -4.06
CA TYR A 303 13.42 -0.67 -3.17
C TYR A 303 12.69 -1.57 -2.18
N TYR A 304 12.74 -1.21 -0.90
CA TYR A 304 11.99 -1.88 0.17
C TYR A 304 11.01 -0.90 0.82
N SER A 305 9.73 -1.25 0.90
CA SER A 305 8.73 -0.43 1.59
C SER A 305 9.04 -0.34 3.09
N GLU A 306 8.76 0.81 3.71
CA GLU A 306 8.90 0.97 5.15
C GLU A 306 8.03 -0.04 5.92
N LYS A 307 8.51 -0.48 7.10
CA LYS A 307 7.81 -1.44 7.97
C LYS A 307 7.76 -1.00 9.44
N ARG A 308 8.45 0.08 9.79
CA ARG A 308 8.61 0.57 11.16
C ARG A 308 7.55 1.62 11.49
N ASP A 309 6.77 1.39 12.55
CA ASP A 309 5.58 2.16 12.90
C ASP A 309 5.81 3.69 12.97
N PHE A 310 6.91 4.12 13.59
CA PHE A 310 7.27 5.54 13.68
C PHE A 310 7.38 6.22 12.32
N PHE A 311 7.85 5.53 11.29
CA PHE A 311 7.97 6.07 9.94
C PHE A 311 6.72 5.86 9.09
N LEU A 312 5.94 4.81 9.36
CA LEU A 312 4.73 4.47 8.62
C LEU A 312 3.59 5.47 8.87
N GLN A 313 3.39 5.85 10.13
CA GLN A 313 2.31 6.74 10.53
C GLN A 313 2.44 8.09 9.82
N ASP A 314 1.39 8.49 9.11
CA ASP A 314 1.33 9.73 8.31
C ASP A 314 2.42 9.89 7.23
N SER A 315 3.11 8.80 6.84
CA SER A 315 4.18 8.82 5.82
C SER A 315 3.78 9.46 4.49
N GLN A 316 2.49 9.38 4.15
CA GLN A 316 1.91 9.91 2.92
C GLN A 316 2.05 11.43 2.79
N ILE A 317 2.22 12.15 3.91
CA ILE A 317 2.46 13.58 3.87
C ILE A 317 3.73 13.90 3.09
N PHE A 318 4.77 13.04 3.18
CA PHE A 318 6.10 13.20 2.58
C PHE A 318 6.17 12.82 1.10
N ARG A 319 5.14 12.17 0.53
CA ARG A 319 5.11 11.76 -0.90
C ARG A 319 5.14 12.96 -1.83
N PHE A 320 5.99 12.90 -2.86
CA PHE A 320 6.32 14.03 -3.73
C PHE A 320 6.03 13.76 -5.21
N GLY A 321 5.45 14.73 -5.91
CA GLY A 321 5.31 14.72 -7.37
C GLY A 321 4.50 13.57 -7.96
N GLY A 322 3.61 12.96 -7.17
CA GLY A 322 2.86 11.76 -7.56
C GLY A 322 3.72 10.48 -7.61
N MET A 323 4.90 10.49 -6.98
CA MET A 323 5.74 9.29 -6.78
C MET A 323 5.21 8.45 -5.61
N ASP A 324 5.30 7.12 -5.76
CA ASP A 324 4.89 6.12 -4.78
C ASP A 324 5.89 4.95 -4.76
N ASP A 325 5.59 3.90 -3.99
CA ASP A 325 6.43 2.69 -3.87
C ASP A 325 6.55 1.89 -5.19
N ASN A 326 5.74 2.19 -6.21
CA ASN A 326 5.85 1.62 -7.56
C ASN A 326 6.58 2.55 -8.55
N ASP A 327 6.88 3.79 -8.12
CA ASP A 327 7.48 4.84 -8.95
C ASP A 327 8.50 5.70 -8.17
N PHE A 328 9.42 5.01 -7.50
CA PHE A 328 10.32 5.55 -6.47
C PHE A 328 11.60 6.24 -6.99
N ASN A 329 11.98 6.08 -8.26
CA ASN A 329 13.29 6.59 -8.72
C ASN A 329 13.28 8.12 -8.82
N GLY A 330 14.14 8.79 -8.05
CA GLY A 330 14.14 10.25 -7.93
C GLY A 330 13.34 10.76 -6.74
N MET A 331 12.96 9.90 -5.79
CA MET A 331 12.19 10.31 -4.61
C MET A 331 13.08 11.13 -3.65
N PRO A 332 12.62 12.32 -3.20
CA PRO A 332 13.42 13.19 -2.31
C PRO A 332 13.62 12.60 -0.91
N PHE A 333 12.65 11.83 -0.41
CA PHE A 333 12.68 11.27 0.94
C PHE A 333 12.31 9.79 0.96
N TYR A 334 13.18 8.97 1.53
CA TYR A 334 13.05 7.53 1.70
C TYR A 334 13.44 7.17 3.13
N SER A 335 12.46 6.92 4.00
CA SER A 335 12.67 6.73 5.44
C SER A 335 13.63 5.59 5.81
N ARG A 336 13.75 4.57 4.94
CA ARG A 336 14.72 3.47 5.07
C ARG A 336 16.19 3.91 4.99
N ARG A 337 16.47 5.15 4.56
CA ARG A 337 17.80 5.78 4.70
C ARG A 337 18.17 6.10 6.15
N ILE A 338 17.18 6.14 7.04
CA ILE A 338 17.34 6.44 8.46
C ILE A 338 17.40 5.10 9.23
N GLY A 339 18.41 4.95 10.10
CA GLY A 339 18.68 3.73 10.86
C GLY A 339 19.38 2.63 10.07
N GLN A 340 19.90 2.93 8.87
CA GLN A 340 20.69 2.01 8.04
C GLN A 340 21.86 2.73 7.38
N GLY A 341 23.04 2.12 7.43
CA GLY A 341 24.29 2.62 6.88
C GLY A 341 24.98 1.59 5.99
N PRO A 342 25.47 1.95 4.79
CA PRO A 342 26.24 1.05 3.94
C PRO A 342 27.48 0.43 4.59
N GLN A 343 28.11 1.07 5.57
CA GLN A 343 29.33 0.59 6.23
C GLN A 343 29.04 -0.18 7.53
N SER A 344 28.15 0.36 8.37
CA SER A 344 27.85 -0.18 9.70
C SER A 344 26.63 -1.11 9.74
N GLY A 345 25.81 -1.16 8.68
CA GLY A 345 24.59 -1.96 8.67
C GLY A 345 23.42 -1.26 9.37
N VAL A 346 22.93 -1.84 10.47
CA VAL A 346 21.85 -1.22 11.27
C VAL A 346 22.47 -0.15 12.17
N LEU A 347 21.83 1.02 12.24
CA LEU A 347 22.27 2.15 13.06
C LEU A 347 21.18 2.49 14.08
N ASP A 348 21.56 2.64 15.34
CA ASP A 348 20.60 2.93 16.39
C ASP A 348 20.08 4.37 16.30
N ILE A 349 18.79 4.53 16.58
CA ILE A 349 18.12 5.83 16.63
C ILE A 349 17.98 6.24 18.09
N ASN A 350 18.80 7.19 18.51
CA ASN A 350 18.79 7.74 19.86
C ASN A 350 17.46 8.44 20.16
N TRP A 351 17.02 9.28 19.22
CA TRP A 351 15.71 9.91 19.30
C TRP A 351 15.22 10.40 17.93
N GLY A 352 13.91 10.51 17.79
CA GLY A 352 13.26 11.08 16.62
C GLY A 352 12.04 11.91 17.01
N THR A 353 11.83 13.02 16.33
CA THR A 353 10.63 13.84 16.46
C THR A 353 9.94 13.99 15.13
N LYS A 354 8.62 13.97 15.14
CA LYS A 354 7.79 14.14 13.96
C LYS A 354 6.59 15.02 14.28
N LEU A 355 6.26 15.97 13.41
CA LEU A 355 5.07 16.80 13.49
C LEU A 355 4.35 16.70 12.15
N THR A 356 3.18 16.09 12.13
CA THR A 356 2.41 15.81 10.92
C THR A 356 0.95 16.21 11.08
N GLY A 357 0.37 16.79 10.04
CA GLY A 357 -1.03 17.17 10.07
C GLY A 357 -1.41 18.27 9.11
N ARG A 358 -2.54 18.92 9.37
CA ARG A 358 -3.12 20.02 8.59
C ARG A 358 -3.42 21.22 9.48
N ILE A 359 -3.02 22.41 9.04
CA ILE A 359 -3.34 23.70 9.64
C ILE A 359 -4.06 24.54 8.57
N GLY A 360 -5.36 24.79 8.77
CA GLY A 360 -6.20 25.40 7.73
C GLY A 360 -6.18 24.58 6.45
N ASN A 361 -5.76 25.20 5.35
CA ASN A 361 -5.63 24.55 4.03
C ASN A 361 -4.21 24.05 3.73
N THR A 362 -3.35 23.92 4.74
CA THR A 362 -1.94 23.51 4.56
C THR A 362 -1.66 22.20 5.29
N ASP A 363 -1.28 21.14 4.58
CA ASP A 363 -0.68 19.96 5.20
C ASP A 363 0.79 20.26 5.54
N LEU A 364 1.24 19.94 6.75
CA LEU A 364 2.61 20.14 7.23
C LEU A 364 3.17 18.83 7.79
N GLY A 365 4.36 18.45 7.33
CA GLY A 365 5.12 17.30 7.86
C GLY A 365 6.57 17.70 8.13
N VAL A 366 7.01 17.56 9.37
CA VAL A 366 8.41 17.77 9.79
C VAL A 366 8.87 16.52 10.52
N LEU A 367 10.02 15.99 10.17
CA LEU A 367 10.64 14.84 10.82
C LEU A 367 12.12 15.14 11.03
N SER A 368 12.62 14.87 12.23
CA SER A 368 14.02 15.03 12.60
C SER A 368 14.45 13.83 13.42
N VAL A 369 15.49 13.12 12.99
CA VAL A 369 16.00 11.92 13.64
C VAL A 369 17.48 12.06 13.94
N ASN A 370 17.87 11.84 15.19
CA ASN A 370 19.25 11.65 15.59
C ASN A 370 19.54 10.15 15.69
N GLN A 371 20.60 9.73 15.01
CA GLN A 371 21.02 8.34 14.96
C GLN A 371 22.53 8.24 15.03
N GLU A 372 23.04 7.03 15.25
CA GLU A 372 24.45 6.71 15.05
C GLU A 372 24.91 7.03 13.62
N ARG A 373 26.19 7.37 13.49
CA ARG A 373 26.83 7.70 12.22
C ARG A 373 27.36 6.44 11.52
N ASP A 374 27.08 6.33 10.23
CA ASP A 374 27.64 5.27 9.38
C ASP A 374 29.16 5.37 9.31
N GLY A 375 29.86 4.25 9.54
CA GLY A 375 31.32 4.17 9.60
C GLY A 375 31.96 4.59 10.95
N ASN A 376 31.23 5.26 11.85
CA ASN A 376 31.67 5.54 13.22
C ASN A 376 30.49 5.64 14.18
N ILE A 377 30.01 4.50 14.68
CA ILE A 377 28.83 4.40 15.56
C ILE A 377 29.00 5.12 16.92
N ALA A 378 30.21 5.50 17.30
CA ALA A 378 30.46 6.29 18.51
C ALA A 378 30.03 7.77 18.38
N GLU A 379 29.76 8.24 17.16
CA GLU A 379 29.26 9.58 16.88
C GLU A 379 27.84 9.53 16.34
N THR A 380 27.13 10.66 16.41
CA THR A 380 25.74 10.76 15.95
C THR A 380 25.61 11.77 14.82
N THR A 381 24.62 11.55 13.94
CA THR A 381 24.24 12.50 12.89
C THR A 381 22.76 12.89 13.03
N GLN A 382 22.41 14.05 12.47
CA GLN A 382 21.04 14.57 12.45
C GLN A 382 20.50 14.57 11.03
N LEU A 383 19.40 13.85 10.83
CA LEU A 383 18.70 13.74 9.56
C LEU A 383 17.34 14.42 9.68
N SER A 384 16.99 15.29 8.74
CA SER A 384 15.72 16.04 8.81
C SER A 384 15.03 16.13 7.45
N VAL A 385 13.70 16.08 7.46
CA VAL A 385 12.84 16.39 6.31
C VAL A 385 11.70 17.30 6.76
N ALA A 386 11.40 18.31 5.96
CA ALA A 386 10.26 19.18 6.14
C ALA A 386 9.46 19.28 4.84
N ARG A 387 8.15 19.34 4.96
CA ARG A 387 7.23 19.41 3.83
C ARG A 387 6.00 20.22 4.17
N ALA A 388 5.57 21.05 3.22
CA ALA A 388 4.29 21.74 3.25
C ALA A 388 3.53 21.46 1.95
N LYS A 389 2.21 21.26 2.01
CA LYS A 389 1.31 21.17 0.85
C LYS A 389 0.13 22.10 1.06
N GLN A 390 0.00 23.12 0.22
CA GLN A 390 -1.11 24.05 0.22
C GLN A 390 -2.22 23.56 -0.72
N HIS A 391 -3.43 23.38 -0.20
CA HIS A 391 -4.64 23.15 -0.99
C HIS A 391 -5.19 24.51 -1.46
N ILE A 392 -5.47 24.62 -2.76
CA ILE A 392 -5.94 25.84 -3.42
C ILE A 392 -7.25 25.52 -4.14
N GLY A 393 -8.38 25.91 -3.53
CA GLY A 393 -9.68 25.42 -3.96
C GLY A 393 -9.79 23.90 -3.80
N GLU A 394 -10.71 23.28 -4.54
CA GLU A 394 -11.01 21.84 -4.41
C GLU A 394 -10.11 20.95 -5.28
N ARG A 395 -9.36 21.53 -6.23
CA ARG A 395 -8.74 20.78 -7.34
C ARG A 395 -7.23 20.89 -7.41
N HIS A 396 -6.62 21.82 -6.69
CA HIS A 396 -5.21 22.17 -6.84
C HIS A 396 -4.46 22.02 -5.53
N GLN A 397 -3.25 21.47 -5.63
CA GLN A 397 -2.32 21.34 -4.51
C GLN A 397 -0.94 21.79 -4.96
N LEU A 398 -0.28 22.63 -4.15
CA LEU A 398 1.10 23.08 -4.35
C LEU A 398 1.92 22.67 -3.13
N GLY A 399 2.98 21.89 -3.33
CA GLY A 399 3.85 21.45 -2.26
C GLY A 399 5.29 21.91 -2.40
N ALA A 400 5.98 21.92 -1.27
CA ALA A 400 7.41 22.13 -1.17
C ALA A 400 8.00 21.13 -0.18
N ILE A 401 9.18 20.60 -0.48
CA ILE A 401 9.91 19.64 0.37
C ILE A 401 11.37 20.08 0.53
N PHE A 402 11.91 19.83 1.71
CA PHE A 402 13.28 20.12 2.09
C PHE A 402 13.85 18.93 2.85
N THR A 403 15.05 18.48 2.52
CA THR A 403 15.74 17.44 3.30
C THR A 403 17.15 17.90 3.62
N HIS A 404 17.66 17.57 4.80
CA HIS A 404 19.00 17.94 5.24
C HIS A 404 19.67 16.81 6.02
N GLY A 405 20.97 16.61 5.80
CA GLY A 405 21.81 15.67 6.54
C GLY A 405 22.22 14.44 5.73
N THR A 406 23.26 13.75 6.22
CA THR A 406 23.85 12.53 5.64
C THR A 406 24.10 11.50 6.75
N ALA A 407 23.96 10.22 6.43
CA ALA A 407 24.13 9.13 7.40
C ALA A 407 25.58 9.02 7.93
N ASP A 408 26.55 9.41 7.11
CA ASP A 408 27.99 9.39 7.43
C ASP A 408 28.53 10.77 7.86
N ASP A 409 27.66 11.79 7.95
CA ASP A 409 28.01 13.20 8.26
C ASP A 409 29.03 13.83 7.29
N SER A 410 29.21 13.26 6.09
CA SER A 410 30.00 13.89 5.05
C SER A 410 29.28 15.15 4.55
N ALA A 411 29.87 16.33 4.83
CA ALA A 411 29.44 17.67 4.42
C ALA A 411 27.92 17.78 4.10
N GLY A 412 27.10 17.87 5.16
CA GLY A 412 25.63 17.76 5.13
C GLY A 412 24.97 18.23 3.83
N GLN A 413 24.35 17.28 3.12
CA GLN A 413 23.66 17.53 1.85
C GLN A 413 22.27 18.12 2.10
N THR A 414 21.87 19.09 1.28
CA THR A 414 20.51 19.65 1.30
C THR A 414 19.83 19.43 -0.04
N LEU A 415 18.54 19.06 -0.01
CA LEU A 415 17.67 19.03 -1.18
C LEU A 415 16.49 19.94 -0.95
N SER A 416 16.09 20.65 -2.01
CA SER A 416 14.86 21.43 -2.05
C SER A 416 14.04 21.05 -3.28
N GLY A 417 12.72 20.99 -3.14
CA GLY A 417 11.83 20.67 -4.25
C GLY A 417 10.45 21.29 -4.11
N MET A 418 9.76 21.43 -5.25
CA MET A 418 8.37 21.87 -5.36
C MET A 418 7.58 20.91 -6.24
N ASP A 419 6.33 20.66 -5.89
CA ASP A 419 5.41 19.87 -6.70
C ASP A 419 4.03 20.51 -6.79
N TYR A 420 3.30 20.10 -7.81
CA TYR A 420 1.95 20.56 -8.08
C TYR A 420 1.09 19.37 -8.50
N ARG A 421 -0.12 19.31 -7.96
CA ARG A 421 -1.13 18.31 -8.28
C ARG A 421 -2.44 18.98 -8.65
N PHE A 422 -3.04 18.49 -9.72
CA PHE A 422 -4.38 18.86 -10.17
C PHE A 422 -5.25 17.62 -10.25
N GLU A 423 -6.47 17.70 -9.73
CA GLU A 423 -7.45 16.62 -9.78
C GLU A 423 -8.83 17.16 -10.15
N ASP A 424 -9.50 16.53 -11.11
CA ASP A 424 -10.83 16.94 -11.57
C ASP A 424 -11.59 15.79 -12.24
N ILE A 425 -12.88 15.98 -12.46
CA ILE A 425 -13.74 15.13 -13.27
C ILE A 425 -13.91 15.77 -14.64
N ILE A 426 -13.37 15.12 -15.66
CA ILE A 426 -13.49 15.53 -17.06
C ILE A 426 -14.51 14.65 -17.79
N PHE A 427 -15.05 15.18 -18.90
CA PHE A 427 -16.08 14.48 -19.71
C PHE A 427 -17.29 14.00 -18.91
N GLY A 428 -17.55 14.63 -17.76
CA GLY A 428 -18.67 14.33 -16.87
C GLY A 428 -18.47 13.15 -15.92
N GLU A 429 -17.68 12.13 -16.23
CA GLU A 429 -17.54 10.93 -15.36
C GLU A 429 -16.11 10.44 -15.16
N GLU A 430 -15.16 10.94 -15.94
CA GLU A 430 -13.82 10.40 -16.01
C GLU A 430 -12.91 11.25 -15.10
N GLN A 431 -12.27 10.61 -14.14
CA GLN A 431 -11.31 11.29 -13.27
C GLN A 431 -10.02 11.57 -14.05
N LEU A 432 -9.43 12.73 -13.80
CA LEU A 432 -8.12 13.14 -14.28
C LEU A 432 -7.28 13.61 -13.10
N ILE A 433 -6.06 13.08 -12.99
CA ILE A 433 -5.04 13.51 -12.04
C ILE A 433 -3.80 13.90 -12.83
N ALA A 434 -3.30 15.12 -12.63
CA ALA A 434 -2.04 15.59 -13.21
C ALA A 434 -1.06 15.98 -12.10
N ASN A 435 0.20 15.58 -12.23
CA ASN A 435 1.27 15.94 -11.31
C ASN A 435 2.44 16.57 -12.07
N ALA A 436 3.10 17.54 -11.44
CA ALA A 436 4.35 18.13 -11.89
C ALA A 436 5.28 18.29 -10.69
N PHE A 437 6.59 18.15 -10.90
CA PHE A 437 7.56 18.44 -9.84
C PHE A 437 8.91 18.91 -10.38
N TYR A 438 9.65 19.61 -9.52
CA TYR A 438 11.04 20.00 -9.71
C TYR A 438 11.77 19.91 -8.37
N GLN A 439 12.99 19.40 -8.36
CA GLN A 439 13.84 19.33 -7.17
C GLN A 439 15.32 19.41 -7.55
N SER A 440 16.14 19.87 -6.62
CA SER A 440 17.58 19.96 -6.78
C SER A 440 18.31 19.72 -5.48
N ILE A 441 19.56 19.29 -5.60
CA ILE A 441 20.47 19.06 -4.48
C ILE A 441 21.56 20.12 -4.52
N ASP A 442 21.84 20.68 -3.35
CA ASP A 442 22.99 21.55 -3.14
C ASP A 442 24.20 20.67 -2.84
N LEU A 443 25.20 20.72 -3.74
CA LEU A 443 26.44 19.96 -3.60
C LEU A 443 27.51 20.85 -2.93
N PRO A 444 28.19 20.35 -1.88
CA PRO A 444 29.35 21.05 -1.33
C PRO A 444 30.41 21.25 -2.42
N ASN A 445 30.82 22.51 -2.64
CA ASN A 445 31.80 22.95 -3.64
C ASN A 445 31.32 23.16 -5.09
N ASP A 446 30.03 23.44 -5.31
CA ASP A 446 29.49 24.13 -6.51
C ASP A 446 30.24 23.79 -7.80
N LEU A 447 30.25 22.49 -8.15
CA LEU A 447 30.94 22.02 -9.36
C LEU A 447 30.31 22.72 -10.56
N PRO A 448 31.07 23.52 -11.33
CA PRO A 448 30.56 24.13 -12.55
C PRO A 448 30.00 23.02 -13.44
N ASP A 449 28.79 23.22 -13.96
CA ASP A 449 28.06 22.28 -14.82
C ASP A 449 27.48 21.01 -14.14
N SER A 450 27.38 20.96 -12.80
CA SER A 450 26.70 19.83 -12.15
C SER A 450 25.22 19.73 -12.53
N ASP A 451 24.77 18.51 -12.82
CA ASP A 451 23.39 18.19 -13.14
C ASP A 451 22.71 17.53 -11.93
N SER A 452 22.53 18.32 -10.88
CA SER A 452 21.98 17.91 -9.58
C SER A 452 20.47 18.12 -9.46
N LYS A 453 19.73 18.11 -10.58
CA LYS A 453 18.28 18.35 -10.63
C LYS A 453 17.48 17.14 -11.10
N ALA A 454 16.24 17.07 -10.66
CA ALA A 454 15.24 16.13 -11.17
C ALA A 454 13.88 16.83 -11.33
N TYR A 455 13.14 16.48 -12.38
CA TYR A 455 11.81 17.03 -12.62
C TYR A 455 10.95 16.05 -13.42
N GLY A 456 9.63 16.22 -13.38
CA GLY A 456 8.74 15.32 -14.10
C GLY A 456 7.32 15.81 -14.21
N LEU A 457 6.58 15.17 -15.11
CA LEU A 457 5.17 15.38 -15.38
C LEU A 457 4.46 14.02 -15.46
N ALA A 458 3.27 13.92 -14.88
CA ALA A 458 2.43 12.73 -14.96
C ALA A 458 0.96 13.09 -15.17
N PHE A 459 0.27 12.31 -15.99
CA PHE A 459 -1.17 12.41 -16.25
C PHE A 459 -1.80 11.03 -16.11
N LYS A 460 -2.80 10.92 -15.25
CA LYS A 460 -3.48 9.66 -14.92
C LYS A 460 -4.99 9.83 -15.05
N MET A 461 -5.63 8.90 -15.74
CA MET A 461 -7.08 8.72 -15.81
C MET A 461 -7.42 7.37 -15.18
N PRO A 462 -7.70 7.29 -13.88
CA PRO A 462 -7.90 6.05 -13.14
C PRO A 462 -9.34 5.51 -13.25
N ASN A 463 -9.84 5.32 -14.47
CA ASN A 463 -11.22 4.92 -14.69
C ASN A 463 -11.33 3.41 -14.99
N ASP A 464 -12.42 2.77 -14.53
CA ASP A 464 -12.60 1.31 -14.62
C ASP A 464 -12.61 0.82 -16.07
N ARG A 465 -13.22 1.57 -16.98
CA ARG A 465 -13.35 1.18 -18.40
C ARG A 465 -12.12 1.55 -19.23
N PHE A 466 -11.65 2.78 -19.10
CA PHE A 466 -10.49 3.29 -19.83
C PHE A 466 -9.49 3.89 -18.85
N TYR A 467 -8.32 3.28 -18.79
CA TYR A 467 -7.23 3.77 -17.99
C TYR A 467 -6.12 4.32 -18.87
N LEU A 468 -5.58 5.44 -18.44
CA LEU A 468 -4.41 6.07 -19.05
C LEU A 468 -3.46 6.52 -17.94
N ASP A 469 -2.18 6.23 -18.10
CA ASP A 469 -1.11 6.76 -17.24
C ASP A 469 0.09 7.11 -18.11
N ALA A 470 0.36 8.40 -18.25
CA ALA A 470 1.43 8.95 -19.07
C ALA A 470 2.40 9.74 -18.18
N LYS A 471 3.69 9.40 -18.21
CA LYS A 471 4.72 10.00 -17.36
C LYS A 471 5.97 10.36 -18.15
N TYR A 472 6.57 11.48 -17.77
CA TYR A 472 7.91 11.90 -18.16
C TYR A 472 8.71 12.27 -16.91
N ARG A 473 9.96 11.82 -16.84
CA ARG A 473 10.89 12.17 -15.75
C ARG A 473 12.29 12.43 -16.28
N TYR A 474 12.93 13.45 -15.74
CA TYR A 474 14.34 13.75 -15.89
C TYR A 474 15.03 13.57 -14.54
N ILE A 475 16.15 12.86 -14.50
CA ILE A 475 17.04 12.73 -13.35
C ILE A 475 18.45 13.03 -13.85
N GLY A 476 19.05 14.06 -13.27
CA GLY A 476 20.38 14.50 -13.66
C GLY A 476 21.49 13.51 -13.31
N LYS A 477 22.67 13.72 -13.89
CA LYS A 477 23.84 12.84 -13.71
C LYS A 477 24.33 12.83 -12.25
N ASP A 478 24.23 13.97 -11.58
CA ASP A 478 24.74 14.21 -10.23
C ASP A 478 23.63 14.25 -9.17
N PHE A 479 22.39 13.92 -9.56
CA PHE A 479 21.26 13.88 -8.64
C PHE A 479 21.28 12.61 -7.77
N ASN A 480 21.88 12.70 -6.58
CA ASN A 480 21.93 11.61 -5.59
C ASN A 480 21.58 12.11 -4.17
N PRO A 481 20.28 12.20 -3.83
CA PRO A 481 19.82 12.72 -2.55
C PRO A 481 20.13 11.76 -1.41
N ALA A 482 20.79 12.24 -0.36
CA ALA A 482 21.24 11.45 0.79
C ALA A 482 20.08 10.77 1.53
N LEU A 483 18.99 11.52 1.75
CA LEU A 483 17.77 11.02 2.36
C LEU A 483 16.74 10.50 1.35
N GLY A 484 17.06 10.52 0.06
CA GLY A 484 16.15 10.08 -0.99
C GLY A 484 16.47 8.69 -1.55
N PHE A 485 15.76 8.35 -2.62
CA PHE A 485 16.00 7.10 -3.35
C PHE A 485 16.21 7.37 -4.85
N VAL A 486 17.41 7.04 -5.32
CA VAL A 486 17.76 7.06 -6.74
C VAL A 486 18.46 5.76 -7.05
N ASN A 487 17.85 4.92 -7.88
CA ASN A 487 18.48 3.70 -8.37
C ASN A 487 19.17 3.91 -9.72
N ARG A 488 18.86 5.00 -10.42
CA ARG A 488 19.46 5.35 -11.71
C ARG A 488 19.46 6.85 -11.94
N THR A 489 20.65 7.42 -12.04
CA THR A 489 20.93 8.78 -12.52
C THR A 489 21.08 8.81 -14.04
N ASP A 490 21.34 10.00 -14.60
CA ASP A 490 21.54 10.20 -16.03
C ASP A 490 20.38 9.62 -16.86
N LEU A 491 19.16 10.09 -16.60
CA LEU A 491 17.94 9.45 -17.08
C LEU A 491 16.88 10.45 -17.56
N LYS A 492 16.43 10.26 -18.81
CA LYS A 492 15.10 10.66 -19.29
C LYS A 492 14.23 9.42 -19.41
N TYR A 493 13.12 9.39 -18.69
CA TYR A 493 12.19 8.27 -18.64
C TYR A 493 10.83 8.68 -19.19
N TYR A 494 10.33 7.90 -20.14
CA TYR A 494 9.01 8.05 -20.73
C TYR A 494 8.23 6.78 -20.44
N HIS A 495 7.01 6.92 -19.94
CA HIS A 495 6.13 5.80 -19.64
C HIS A 495 4.70 6.10 -20.07
N LEU A 496 4.09 5.17 -20.79
CA LEU A 496 2.68 5.22 -21.16
C LEU A 496 2.07 3.87 -20.86
N THR A 497 1.09 3.79 -19.97
CA THR A 497 0.24 2.61 -19.75
C THR A 497 -1.18 2.94 -20.17
N SER A 498 -1.84 2.01 -20.83
CA SER A 498 -3.28 2.08 -21.06
C SER A 498 -3.94 0.72 -20.91
N HIS A 499 -5.19 0.71 -20.45
CA HIS A 499 -6.02 -0.48 -20.56
C HIS A 499 -7.46 -0.13 -20.96
N TYR A 500 -8.11 -1.09 -21.60
CA TYR A 500 -9.54 -1.06 -21.87
C TYR A 500 -10.18 -2.30 -21.28
N ARG A 501 -11.17 -2.10 -20.40
CA ARG A 501 -11.85 -3.16 -19.67
C ARG A 501 -13.32 -3.22 -20.08
N VAL A 502 -13.82 -4.44 -20.19
CA VAL A 502 -15.25 -4.71 -20.41
C VAL A 502 -15.75 -5.62 -19.31
N ARG A 503 -16.92 -5.28 -18.76
CA ARG A 503 -17.65 -6.07 -17.76
C ARG A 503 -18.97 -6.54 -18.38
N PRO A 504 -18.99 -7.72 -19.01
CA PRO A 504 -20.20 -8.20 -19.68
C PRO A 504 -21.33 -8.41 -18.65
N GLN A 505 -22.56 -8.04 -19.04
CA GLN A 505 -23.74 -8.14 -18.16
C GLN A 505 -24.75 -9.19 -18.62
N THR A 506 -24.68 -9.63 -19.87
CA THR A 506 -25.66 -10.54 -20.48
C THR A 506 -24.99 -11.60 -21.35
N GLY A 507 -25.71 -12.71 -21.56
CA GLY A 507 -25.26 -13.85 -22.35
C GLY A 507 -24.10 -14.61 -21.69
N TRP A 508 -23.54 -15.56 -22.43
CA TRP A 508 -22.51 -16.48 -21.90
C TRP A 508 -21.32 -15.77 -21.24
N LEU A 509 -20.86 -14.63 -21.80
CA LEU A 509 -19.77 -13.86 -21.20
C LEU A 509 -20.20 -13.20 -19.87
N GLY A 510 -21.41 -12.66 -19.77
CA GLY A 510 -21.92 -12.08 -18.54
C GLY A 510 -22.17 -13.12 -17.45
N ASP A 511 -22.56 -14.33 -17.85
CA ASP A 511 -22.81 -15.46 -16.94
C ASP A 511 -21.51 -16.02 -16.35
N ASN A 512 -20.38 -15.90 -17.06
CA ASN A 512 -19.12 -16.56 -16.68
C ASN A 512 -17.98 -15.62 -16.30
N LEU A 513 -17.98 -14.36 -16.77
CA LEU A 513 -16.87 -13.42 -16.58
C LEU A 513 -17.27 -12.20 -15.76
N ASN A 514 -16.39 -11.80 -14.85
CA ASN A 514 -16.46 -10.50 -14.17
C ASN A 514 -15.90 -9.38 -15.06
N LEU A 515 -14.83 -9.68 -15.79
CA LEU A 515 -14.25 -8.78 -16.78
C LEU A 515 -13.40 -9.53 -17.80
N TYR A 516 -13.22 -8.90 -18.96
CA TYR A 516 -12.05 -9.09 -19.79
C TYR A 516 -11.40 -7.73 -20.08
N GLN A 517 -10.08 -7.73 -20.26
CA GLN A 517 -9.31 -6.50 -20.40
C GLN A 517 -8.14 -6.68 -21.36
N PHE A 518 -7.88 -5.62 -22.13
CA PHE A 518 -6.65 -5.42 -22.89
C PHE A 518 -5.77 -4.42 -22.15
N ARG A 519 -4.48 -4.69 -22.02
CA ARG A 519 -3.52 -3.74 -21.44
C ARG A 519 -2.26 -3.64 -22.30
N THR A 520 -1.72 -2.44 -22.39
CA THR A 520 -0.43 -2.18 -23.02
C THR A 520 0.36 -1.19 -22.19
N TYR A 521 1.68 -1.30 -22.23
CA TYR A 521 2.52 -0.18 -21.83
C TYR A 521 3.77 -0.05 -22.70
N TYR A 522 4.25 1.17 -22.79
CA TYR A 522 5.49 1.51 -23.46
C TYR A 522 6.38 2.29 -22.50
N LYS A 523 7.65 1.87 -22.40
CA LYS A 523 8.68 2.54 -21.61
C LYS A 523 9.87 2.86 -22.51
N ARG A 524 10.49 4.01 -22.29
CA ARG A 524 11.75 4.41 -22.93
C ARG A 524 12.67 5.08 -21.93
N TRP A 525 13.94 4.68 -21.97
CA TRP A 525 15.01 5.25 -21.15
C TRP A 525 16.06 5.85 -22.08
N GLU A 526 16.42 7.10 -21.86
CA GLU A 526 17.55 7.78 -22.50
C GLU A 526 18.46 8.35 -21.41
N ASN A 527 19.69 8.72 -21.74
CA ASN A 527 20.45 9.60 -20.84
C ASN A 527 20.03 11.06 -21.01
N THR A 528 20.60 11.95 -20.19
CA THR A 528 20.27 13.37 -20.25
C THR A 528 20.76 14.02 -21.56
N ASP A 529 21.75 13.42 -22.23
CA ASP A 529 22.23 13.81 -23.57
C ASP A 529 21.29 13.34 -24.72
N GLY A 530 20.27 12.52 -24.44
CA GLY A 530 19.31 12.01 -25.44
C GLY A 530 19.73 10.71 -26.15
N GLU A 531 20.82 10.07 -25.74
CA GLU A 531 21.19 8.73 -26.20
C GLU A 531 20.22 7.69 -25.62
N LYS A 532 19.60 6.91 -26.51
CA LYS A 532 18.75 5.77 -26.12
C LYS A 532 19.54 4.77 -25.27
N LYS A 533 19.00 4.42 -24.10
CA LYS A 533 19.51 3.36 -23.22
C LYS A 533 18.64 2.11 -23.24
N GLY A 534 17.40 2.25 -23.68
CA GLY A 534 16.53 1.12 -23.97
C GLY A 534 15.08 1.53 -24.14
N GLN A 535 14.26 0.54 -24.43
CA GLN A 535 12.81 0.66 -24.50
C GLN A 535 12.16 -0.70 -24.20
N GLN A 536 10.90 -0.66 -23.82
CA GLN A 536 10.08 -1.84 -23.59
C GLN A 536 8.69 -1.59 -24.14
N LEU A 537 8.20 -2.48 -24.99
CA LEU A 537 6.78 -2.56 -25.35
C LEU A 537 6.20 -3.81 -24.72
N PHE A 538 5.17 -3.64 -23.91
CA PHE A 538 4.43 -4.72 -23.28
C PHE A 538 3.03 -4.78 -23.84
N LEU A 539 2.63 -5.96 -24.28
CA LEU A 539 1.29 -6.26 -24.76
C LEU A 539 0.68 -7.34 -23.88
N GLN A 540 -0.51 -7.08 -23.35
CA GLN A 540 -1.31 -8.06 -22.64
C GLN A 540 -2.66 -8.11 -23.36
N PRO A 541 -2.73 -8.87 -24.47
CA PRO A 541 -3.88 -8.86 -25.36
C PRO A 541 -5.16 -9.35 -24.69
N LEU A 542 -5.02 -10.18 -23.66
CA LEU A 542 -6.14 -10.79 -22.97
C LEU A 542 -5.82 -10.96 -21.49
N ILE A 543 -6.68 -10.35 -20.68
CA ILE A 543 -6.86 -10.60 -19.25
C ILE A 543 -8.30 -11.07 -19.08
N ILE A 544 -8.52 -12.15 -18.36
CA ILE A 544 -9.84 -12.66 -18.02
C ILE A 544 -9.91 -12.80 -16.50
N GLN A 545 -11.02 -12.36 -15.92
CA GLN A 545 -11.42 -12.73 -14.57
C GLN A 545 -12.78 -13.40 -14.64
N THR A 546 -12.89 -14.62 -14.15
CA THR A 546 -14.15 -15.34 -14.07
C THR A 546 -15.02 -14.81 -12.93
N LYS A 547 -16.31 -15.16 -12.92
CA LYS A 547 -17.24 -14.91 -11.79
C LYS A 547 -16.76 -15.55 -10.48
N SER A 548 -15.99 -16.63 -10.60
CA SER A 548 -15.36 -17.30 -9.45
C SER A 548 -14.03 -16.69 -9.03
N HIS A 549 -13.60 -15.56 -9.63
CA HIS A 549 -12.31 -14.89 -9.43
C HIS A 549 -11.04 -15.59 -9.92
N ASP A 550 -11.14 -16.73 -10.59
CA ASP A 550 -9.99 -17.22 -11.35
C ASP A 550 -9.55 -16.16 -12.36
N TYR A 551 -8.24 -15.90 -12.40
CA TYR A 551 -7.63 -14.84 -13.17
C TYR A 551 -6.57 -15.43 -14.11
N PHE A 552 -6.64 -15.03 -15.37
CA PHE A 552 -5.74 -15.52 -16.40
C PHE A 552 -5.28 -14.38 -17.30
N HIS A 553 -4.01 -14.40 -17.69
CA HIS A 553 -3.55 -13.56 -18.78
C HIS A 553 -2.38 -14.16 -19.53
N ILE A 554 -2.23 -13.67 -20.76
CA ILE A 554 -1.03 -13.85 -21.58
C ILE A 554 -0.45 -12.47 -21.82
N SER A 555 0.87 -12.33 -21.72
CA SER A 555 1.56 -11.12 -22.13
C SER A 555 2.79 -11.42 -22.98
N TYR A 556 3.19 -10.40 -23.74
CA TYR A 556 4.34 -10.41 -24.61
C TYR A 556 5.14 -9.12 -24.38
N ASP A 557 6.38 -9.29 -23.96
CA ASP A 557 7.33 -8.23 -23.71
C ASP A 557 8.36 -8.17 -24.84
N MET A 558 8.59 -6.97 -25.36
CA MET A 558 9.64 -6.69 -26.33
C MET A 558 10.60 -5.69 -25.72
N TYR A 559 11.85 -6.09 -25.57
CA TYR A 559 12.91 -5.27 -24.99
C TYR A 559 13.93 -4.86 -26.04
N ASN A 560 14.42 -3.65 -25.87
CA ASN A 560 15.69 -3.21 -26.42
C ASN A 560 16.48 -2.61 -25.26
N LYS A 561 17.66 -3.15 -24.96
CA LYS A 561 18.50 -2.69 -23.86
C LYS A 561 19.91 -2.39 -24.36
N VAL A 562 20.44 -1.25 -23.92
CA VAL A 562 21.84 -0.86 -24.17
C VAL A 562 22.62 -1.00 -22.87
N LEU A 563 23.56 -1.94 -22.84
CA LEU A 563 24.55 -2.07 -21.79
C LEU A 563 25.76 -1.21 -22.16
N LYS A 564 26.12 -0.25 -21.29
CA LYS A 564 27.39 0.50 -21.38
C LYS A 564 28.51 -0.25 -20.69
N ASP A 565 28.21 -0.85 -19.55
CA ASP A 565 29.13 -1.66 -18.77
C ASP A 565 28.68 -3.13 -18.78
N PRO A 566 29.63 -4.09 -18.72
CA PRO A 566 29.30 -5.49 -18.59
C PRO A 566 28.40 -5.74 -17.37
N PHE A 567 27.37 -6.56 -17.54
CA PHE A 567 26.46 -6.93 -16.46
C PHE A 567 26.78 -8.34 -15.97
N LYS A 568 27.42 -8.43 -14.80
CA LYS A 568 27.62 -9.70 -14.10
C LYS A 568 26.32 -10.09 -13.41
N PHE A 569 25.68 -11.15 -13.89
CA PHE A 569 24.43 -11.66 -13.35
C PHE A 569 24.66 -12.76 -12.29
N ARG A 570 25.70 -13.58 -12.51
CA ARG A 570 26.28 -14.54 -11.55
C ARG A 570 27.76 -14.73 -11.89
N ASP A 571 28.53 -15.43 -11.06
CA ASP A 571 29.95 -15.69 -11.30
C ASP A 571 30.27 -16.30 -12.68
N ASN A 572 29.36 -17.11 -13.22
CA ASN A 572 29.50 -17.76 -14.53
C ASN A 572 28.69 -17.10 -15.66
N ILE A 573 27.90 -16.05 -15.40
CA ILE A 573 27.07 -15.42 -16.44
C ILE A 573 27.29 -13.91 -16.41
N GLN A 574 27.99 -13.42 -17.43
CA GLN A 574 28.28 -12.00 -17.64
C GLN A 574 27.89 -11.58 -19.06
N PHE A 575 27.03 -10.56 -19.16
CA PHE A 575 26.63 -9.98 -20.44
C PHE A 575 27.59 -8.86 -20.82
N ALA A 576 28.04 -8.85 -22.07
CA ALA A 576 28.97 -7.86 -22.57
C ALA A 576 28.31 -6.49 -22.78
N GLN A 577 29.13 -5.46 -22.99
CA GLN A 577 28.65 -4.19 -23.49
C GLN A 577 28.01 -4.39 -24.88
N GLY A 578 26.85 -3.80 -25.12
CA GLY A 578 26.15 -3.96 -26.40
C GLY A 578 24.68 -3.54 -26.36
N GLU A 579 24.07 -3.55 -27.54
CA GLU A 579 22.63 -3.40 -27.72
C GLU A 579 22.00 -4.78 -27.90
N TYR A 580 20.96 -5.05 -27.13
CA TYR A 580 20.27 -6.34 -27.08
C TYR A 580 18.79 -6.14 -27.34
N ASP A 581 18.29 -6.78 -28.39
CA ASP A 581 16.88 -6.89 -28.70
C ASP A 581 16.41 -8.29 -28.37
N TYR A 582 15.41 -8.40 -27.51
CA TYR A 582 14.99 -9.69 -26.98
C TYR A 582 13.51 -9.64 -26.57
N ASN A 583 12.85 -10.78 -26.56
CA ASN A 583 11.41 -10.85 -26.27
C ASN A 583 11.06 -11.98 -25.30
N GLN A 584 9.95 -11.83 -24.60
CA GLN A 584 9.50 -12.80 -23.61
C GLN A 584 7.98 -12.97 -23.67
N TRP A 585 7.53 -14.21 -23.70
CA TRP A 585 6.14 -14.58 -23.47
C TRP A 585 5.93 -14.89 -22.00
N THR A 586 4.85 -14.39 -21.43
CA THR A 586 4.40 -14.76 -20.10
C THR A 586 3.01 -15.35 -20.16
N VAL A 587 2.82 -16.50 -19.53
CA VAL A 587 1.51 -17.05 -19.19
C VAL A 587 1.37 -16.97 -17.67
N PHE A 588 0.27 -16.37 -17.22
CA PHE A 588 -0.05 -16.28 -15.81
C PHE A 588 -1.45 -16.81 -15.55
N TYR A 589 -1.57 -17.59 -14.49
CA TYR A 589 -2.84 -18.07 -13.98
C TYR A 589 -2.84 -17.96 -12.46
N GLU A 590 -3.96 -17.55 -11.91
CA GLU A 590 -4.21 -17.48 -10.48
C GLU A 590 -5.61 -18.02 -10.22
N THR A 591 -5.71 -18.98 -9.31
CA THR A 591 -7.00 -19.45 -8.84
C THR A 591 -7.55 -18.48 -7.80
N ALA A 592 -8.86 -18.41 -7.69
CA ALA A 592 -9.56 -17.61 -6.69
C ALA A 592 -9.00 -17.76 -5.26
N SER A 593 -8.61 -16.64 -4.64
CA SER A 593 -7.97 -16.56 -3.32
C SER A 593 -8.94 -16.71 -2.14
N ASP A 594 -10.26 -16.72 -2.42
CA ASP A 594 -11.32 -17.07 -1.47
C ASP A 594 -11.44 -18.59 -1.26
N ARG A 595 -10.70 -19.43 -2.01
CA ARG A 595 -10.71 -20.89 -1.83
C ARG A 595 -9.77 -21.32 -0.69
N PRO A 596 -10.05 -22.43 0.02
CA PRO A 596 -9.14 -22.97 1.04
C PRO A 596 -7.74 -23.32 0.51
N VAL A 597 -7.64 -23.71 -0.76
CA VAL A 597 -6.37 -23.91 -1.44
C VAL A 597 -6.41 -23.13 -2.73
N PHE A 598 -5.42 -22.26 -2.91
CA PHE A 598 -5.30 -21.43 -4.10
C PHE A 598 -3.85 -21.31 -4.52
N ALA A 599 -3.61 -21.20 -5.81
CA ALA A 599 -2.29 -21.11 -6.37
C ALA A 599 -2.20 -20.05 -7.46
N SER A 600 -1.01 -19.48 -7.60
CA SER A 600 -0.63 -18.70 -8.77
C SER A 600 0.57 -19.33 -9.46
N GLY A 601 0.54 -19.30 -10.77
CA GLY A 601 1.57 -19.85 -11.65
C GLY A 601 1.96 -18.81 -12.70
N ARG A 602 3.25 -18.64 -12.91
CA ARG A 602 3.82 -17.82 -13.98
C ARG A 602 4.86 -18.62 -14.73
N ILE A 603 4.72 -18.70 -16.04
CA ILE A 603 5.74 -19.22 -16.94
C ILE A 603 6.19 -18.06 -17.81
N VAL A 604 7.50 -17.76 -17.78
CA VAL A 604 8.12 -16.82 -18.72
C VAL A 604 9.05 -17.61 -19.61
N LYS A 605 8.95 -17.41 -20.92
CA LYS A 605 9.84 -18.03 -21.90
C LYS A 605 10.24 -17.04 -22.98
N GLY A 606 11.53 -17.03 -23.31
CA GLY A 606 12.09 -16.21 -24.36
C GLY A 606 13.54 -15.91 -24.04
N ASP A 607 13.99 -14.75 -24.46
CA ASP A 607 15.40 -14.37 -24.38
C ASP A 607 15.64 -13.48 -23.15
N PHE A 608 16.86 -13.47 -22.64
CA PHE A 608 17.36 -12.53 -21.63
C PHE A 608 18.75 -12.06 -22.05
N PHE A 609 18.81 -10.85 -22.64
CA PHE A 609 19.96 -10.40 -23.43
C PHE A 609 20.23 -11.38 -24.58
N ASP A 610 21.40 -12.03 -24.59
CA ASP A 610 21.80 -13.03 -25.60
C ASP A 610 21.76 -14.47 -25.05
N ALA A 611 21.02 -14.70 -23.95
CA ALA A 611 20.78 -16.02 -23.37
C ALA A 611 19.32 -16.45 -23.49
N ASP A 612 19.07 -17.74 -23.64
CA ASP A 612 17.72 -18.31 -23.51
C ASP A 612 17.31 -18.32 -22.03
N LEU A 613 16.10 -17.89 -21.72
CA LEU A 613 15.52 -17.87 -20.37
C LEU A 613 14.18 -18.59 -20.33
N THR A 614 14.07 -19.53 -19.38
CA THR A 614 12.78 -20.04 -18.92
C THR A 614 12.64 -19.83 -17.42
N ARG A 615 11.58 -19.14 -17.01
CA ARG A 615 11.21 -18.93 -15.60
C ARG A 615 9.93 -19.67 -15.27
N TYR A 616 9.97 -20.44 -14.19
CA TYR A 616 8.78 -20.99 -13.55
C TYR A 616 8.63 -20.35 -12.19
N SER A 617 7.49 -19.70 -11.94
CA SER A 617 7.11 -19.22 -10.61
C SER A 617 5.82 -19.88 -10.21
N MET A 618 5.80 -20.48 -9.03
CA MET A 618 4.61 -21.07 -8.47
C MET A 618 4.50 -20.66 -7.01
N THR A 619 3.32 -20.18 -6.62
CA THR A 619 2.98 -19.94 -5.23
C THR A 619 1.75 -20.76 -4.92
N LEU A 620 1.87 -21.69 -3.98
CA LEU A 620 0.76 -22.46 -3.44
C LEU A 620 0.41 -21.90 -2.06
N ASN A 621 -0.87 -21.61 -1.85
CA ASN A 621 -1.41 -21.14 -0.59
C ASN A 621 -2.46 -22.15 -0.10
N ALA A 622 -2.42 -22.45 1.19
CA ALA A 622 -3.39 -23.31 1.84
C ALA A 622 -3.84 -22.69 3.17
N ARG A 623 -5.15 -22.58 3.32
CA ARG A 623 -5.91 -22.21 4.53
C ARG A 623 -6.95 -23.30 4.79
N PRO A 624 -6.55 -24.49 5.26
CA PRO A 624 -7.49 -25.58 5.53
C PRO A 624 -8.54 -25.19 6.58
N ASN A 625 -8.20 -24.26 7.47
CA ASN A 625 -9.09 -23.58 8.40
C ASN A 625 -8.48 -22.21 8.76
N LYS A 626 -9.16 -21.43 9.59
CA LYS A 626 -8.71 -20.09 10.02
C LYS A 626 -7.49 -20.06 10.96
N HIS A 627 -7.09 -21.22 11.49
CA HIS A 627 -5.97 -21.34 12.43
C HIS A 627 -4.64 -21.63 11.75
N LEU A 628 -4.63 -22.02 10.47
CA LEU A 628 -3.41 -22.40 9.77
C LEU A 628 -3.39 -21.79 8.37
N TYR A 629 -2.35 -21.02 8.08
CA TYR A 629 -2.00 -20.58 6.74
C TYR A 629 -0.60 -21.07 6.37
N VAL A 630 -0.49 -21.71 5.22
CA VAL A 630 0.78 -22.16 4.65
C VAL A 630 0.92 -21.59 3.25
N GLN A 631 2.05 -20.95 2.96
CA GLN A 631 2.42 -20.53 1.62
C GLN A 631 3.77 -21.12 1.23
N LEU A 632 3.79 -21.84 0.11
CA LEU A 632 5.02 -22.31 -0.52
C LEU A 632 5.21 -21.56 -1.85
N GLY A 633 6.23 -20.70 -1.91
CA GLY A 633 6.66 -20.01 -3.12
C GLY A 633 7.93 -20.64 -3.67
N ARG A 634 7.98 -20.87 -4.98
CA ARG A 634 9.17 -21.34 -5.69
C ARG A 634 9.31 -20.58 -7.00
N HIS A 635 10.42 -19.85 -7.15
CA HIS A 635 10.83 -19.22 -8.39
C HIS A 635 12.07 -19.92 -8.91
N MET A 636 12.01 -20.49 -10.10
CA MET A 636 13.11 -21.19 -10.76
C MET A 636 13.42 -20.50 -12.09
N TYR A 637 14.70 -20.33 -12.35
CA TYR A 637 15.20 -19.64 -13.53
C TYR A 637 16.22 -20.55 -14.19
N TYR A 638 16.00 -20.87 -15.45
CA TYR A 638 16.86 -21.72 -16.26
C TYR A 638 17.42 -20.87 -17.39
N TYR A 639 18.75 -20.83 -17.48
CA TYR A 639 19.50 -20.05 -18.46
C TYR A 639 20.32 -20.99 -19.34
N GLU A 640 20.35 -20.69 -20.62
CA GLU A 640 21.26 -21.33 -21.56
C GLU A 640 21.95 -20.26 -22.41
N ARG A 641 23.28 -20.27 -22.44
CA ARG A 641 24.08 -19.32 -23.22
C ARG A 641 25.32 -20.02 -23.75
N ALA A 642 25.57 -19.93 -25.07
CA ALA A 642 26.70 -20.58 -25.73
C ALA A 642 26.85 -22.09 -25.41
N GLY A 643 25.73 -22.78 -25.13
CA GLY A 643 25.71 -24.20 -24.74
C GLY A 643 25.92 -24.48 -23.25
N GLU A 644 26.24 -23.46 -22.45
CA GLU A 644 26.32 -23.57 -20.99
C GLU A 644 24.95 -23.40 -20.36
N LYS A 645 24.57 -24.37 -19.53
CA LYS A 645 23.29 -24.36 -18.80
C LYS A 645 23.53 -24.04 -17.34
N SER A 646 22.73 -23.12 -16.82
CA SER A 646 22.74 -22.75 -15.40
C SER A 646 21.31 -22.61 -14.89
N ASN A 647 21.13 -22.76 -13.59
CA ASN A 647 19.86 -22.48 -12.95
C ASN A 647 20.05 -21.76 -11.62
N MET A 648 19.00 -21.06 -11.21
CA MET A 648 18.89 -20.47 -9.88
C MET A 648 17.47 -20.62 -9.38
N TYR A 649 17.32 -20.67 -8.07
CA TYR A 649 16.01 -20.72 -7.46
C TYR A 649 15.93 -19.93 -6.15
N ASN A 650 14.72 -19.42 -5.91
CA ASN A 650 14.32 -18.81 -4.67
C ASN A 650 13.13 -19.59 -4.14
N THR A 651 13.23 -20.06 -2.91
CA THR A 651 12.16 -20.81 -2.24
C THR A 651 11.78 -20.10 -0.97
N ARG A 652 10.48 -19.97 -0.78
CA ARG A 652 9.90 -19.40 0.42
C ARG A 652 8.87 -20.33 1.02
N LEU A 653 8.93 -20.52 2.32
CA LEU A 653 7.89 -21.16 3.10
C LEU A 653 7.42 -20.18 4.17
N LYS A 654 6.15 -19.77 4.11
CA LYS A 654 5.48 -19.07 5.21
C LYS A 654 4.53 -20.02 5.91
N VAL A 655 4.55 -20.00 7.23
CA VAL A 655 3.60 -20.71 8.08
C VAL A 655 3.09 -19.72 9.12
N ASN A 656 1.78 -19.50 9.13
CA ASN A 656 1.10 -18.74 10.17
C ASN A 656 0.16 -19.70 10.91
N ILE A 657 0.33 -19.77 12.22
CA ILE A 657 -0.55 -20.52 13.12
C ILE A 657 -1.24 -19.51 14.04
N ALA A 658 -2.54 -19.34 13.90
CA ALA A 658 -3.36 -18.56 14.82
C ALA A 658 -3.99 -19.49 15.84
N PHE A 659 -3.61 -19.40 17.11
CA PHE A 659 -4.23 -20.21 18.17
C PHE A 659 -5.63 -19.68 18.50
N ASN A 660 -5.76 -18.35 18.52
CA ASN A 660 -6.99 -17.59 18.62
C ASN A 660 -6.75 -16.19 18.02
N SER A 661 -7.67 -15.23 18.19
CA SER A 661 -7.52 -13.86 17.69
C SER A 661 -6.39 -13.05 18.35
N GLU A 662 -5.89 -13.50 19.51
CA GLU A 662 -4.88 -12.82 20.31
C GLU A 662 -3.48 -13.42 20.10
N TRP A 663 -3.40 -14.75 19.91
CA TRP A 663 -2.15 -15.50 19.79
C TRP A 663 -1.90 -15.95 18.35
N SER A 664 -0.76 -15.54 17.79
CA SER A 664 -0.30 -15.99 16.48
C SER A 664 1.19 -16.32 16.45
N TRP A 665 1.55 -17.33 15.67
CA TRP A 665 2.93 -17.74 15.45
C TRP A 665 3.24 -17.75 13.95
N ASN A 666 4.12 -16.84 13.55
CA ASN A 666 4.46 -16.58 12.15
C ASN A 666 5.89 -17.01 11.90
N SER A 667 6.12 -17.85 10.91
CA SER A 667 7.44 -18.27 10.49
C SER A 667 7.63 -18.09 8.99
N LEU A 668 8.79 -17.57 8.60
CA LEU A 668 9.22 -17.33 7.24
C LEU A 668 10.60 -17.96 7.05
N LEU A 669 10.69 -18.94 6.17
CA LEU A 669 11.94 -19.55 5.73
C LEU A 669 12.19 -19.13 4.29
N GLN A 670 13.41 -18.70 3.98
CA GLN A 670 13.82 -18.28 2.63
C GLN A 670 15.14 -18.93 2.26
N HIS A 671 15.25 -19.44 1.04
CA HIS A 671 16.47 -19.99 0.48
C HIS A 671 16.68 -19.42 -0.92
N ASN A 672 17.77 -18.68 -1.11
CA ASN A 672 18.11 -18.03 -2.36
C ASN A 672 19.48 -18.48 -2.84
N THR A 673 19.55 -19.10 -4.01
CA THR A 673 20.82 -19.56 -4.59
C THR A 673 21.54 -18.46 -5.39
N GLN A 674 20.95 -17.29 -5.65
CA GLN A 674 21.68 -16.20 -6.30
C GLN A 674 22.72 -15.59 -5.35
N SER A 675 22.39 -15.51 -4.06
CA SER A 675 23.21 -14.99 -2.97
C SER A 675 23.72 -16.07 -2.02
N ASP A 676 23.52 -17.34 -2.39
CA ASP A 676 23.81 -18.53 -1.57
C ASP A 676 23.44 -18.36 -0.10
N SER A 677 22.21 -17.90 0.16
CA SER A 677 21.77 -17.54 1.51
C SER A 677 20.49 -18.26 1.94
N PHE A 678 20.42 -18.55 3.24
CA PHE A 678 19.22 -19.03 3.90
C PHE A 678 18.87 -18.15 5.09
N SER A 679 17.60 -17.77 5.23
CA SER A 679 17.11 -17.04 6.39
C SER A 679 15.88 -17.70 7.00
N LEU A 680 15.80 -17.60 8.32
CA LEU A 680 14.68 -18.01 9.14
C LEU A 680 14.26 -16.82 10.00
N PHE A 681 13.02 -16.39 9.83
CA PHE A 681 12.34 -15.49 10.75
C PHE A 681 11.20 -16.24 11.41
N SER A 682 11.06 -16.13 12.72
CA SER A 682 9.95 -16.72 13.48
C SER A 682 9.52 -15.77 14.58
N ARG A 683 8.22 -15.50 14.69
CA ARG A 683 7.64 -14.57 15.68
C ARG A 683 6.41 -15.16 16.33
N LEU A 684 6.44 -15.30 17.65
CA LEU A 684 5.25 -15.52 18.47
C LEU A 684 4.74 -14.16 18.94
N ARG A 685 3.46 -13.89 18.71
CA ARG A 685 2.79 -12.63 19.05
C ARG A 685 1.57 -12.90 19.91
N TYR A 686 1.42 -12.11 20.96
CA TYR A 686 0.25 -12.04 21.82
C TYR A 686 -0.27 -10.60 21.87
N GLU A 687 -1.51 -10.39 21.46
CA GLU A 687 -2.24 -9.11 21.48
C GLU A 687 -3.62 -9.35 22.13
N PRO A 688 -3.72 -9.31 23.48
CA PRO A 688 -5.00 -9.52 24.18
C PRO A 688 -5.97 -8.36 23.99
N ALA A 689 -5.44 -7.15 23.78
CA ALA A 689 -6.21 -5.93 23.57
C ALA A 689 -5.48 -5.04 22.56
N PRO A 690 -6.17 -4.10 21.90
CA PRO A 690 -5.58 -3.25 20.85
C PRO A 690 -4.38 -2.42 21.32
N ASP A 691 -4.30 -2.13 22.62
CA ASP A 691 -3.28 -1.36 23.31
C ASP A 691 -2.11 -2.20 23.86
N GLU A 692 -2.20 -3.52 23.81
CA GLU A 692 -1.22 -4.45 24.39
C GLU A 692 -0.55 -5.32 23.32
N LEU A 693 0.79 -5.29 23.25
CA LEU A 693 1.53 -6.12 22.30
C LEU A 693 2.77 -6.75 22.93
N TYR A 694 2.79 -8.08 22.92
CA TYR A 694 3.90 -8.89 23.40
C TYR A 694 4.42 -9.76 22.27
N GLN A 695 5.75 -9.76 22.07
CA GLN A 695 6.36 -10.49 20.97
C GLN A 695 7.65 -11.18 21.40
N LEU A 696 7.85 -12.39 20.90
CA LEU A 696 9.12 -13.10 20.89
C LEU A 696 9.47 -13.35 19.43
N SER A 697 10.67 -12.95 19.01
CA SER A 697 11.15 -13.16 17.65
C SER A 697 12.53 -13.81 17.61
N ILE A 698 12.75 -14.62 16.59
CA ILE A 698 14.00 -15.28 16.27
C ILE A 698 14.29 -14.98 14.81
N ASN A 699 15.45 -14.39 14.54
CA ASN A 699 15.92 -14.11 13.20
C ASN A 699 17.30 -14.74 13.02
N LYS A 700 17.45 -15.61 12.02
CA LYS A 700 18.73 -16.29 11.71
C LYS A 700 19.02 -16.21 10.23
N GLY A 701 20.27 -15.94 9.89
CA GLY A 701 20.79 -15.92 8.53
C GLY A 701 22.05 -16.75 8.41
N TYR A 702 22.13 -17.49 7.31
CA TYR A 702 23.23 -18.37 6.99
C TYR A 702 23.70 -18.12 5.57
N ASP A 703 25.02 -18.05 5.40
CA ASP A 703 25.72 -18.18 4.13
C ASP A 703 25.94 -19.66 3.85
N LEU A 704 25.61 -20.06 2.63
CA LEU A 704 25.61 -21.42 2.09
C LEU A 704 26.51 -21.55 0.86
N GLU A 705 27.45 -20.64 0.62
CA GLU A 705 28.42 -20.71 -0.50
C GLU A 705 29.13 -22.08 -0.54
N ASP A 706 29.58 -22.57 0.61
CA ASP A 706 30.24 -23.87 0.79
C ASP A 706 29.25 -25.04 0.99
N GLY A 707 27.95 -24.78 0.91
CA GLY A 707 26.87 -25.74 1.10
C GLY A 707 26.37 -25.88 2.54
N TRP A 708 25.32 -26.70 2.73
CA TRP A 708 24.60 -26.83 4.01
C TRP A 708 25.44 -27.39 5.17
N HIS A 709 26.46 -28.19 4.87
CA HIS A 709 27.34 -28.79 5.87
C HIS A 709 28.30 -27.76 6.48
N ASP A 710 28.71 -26.77 5.69
CA ASP A 710 29.69 -25.74 6.05
C ASP A 710 29.03 -24.36 6.20
N LYS A 711 27.73 -24.33 6.50
CA LYS A 711 26.95 -23.10 6.64
C LYS A 711 27.56 -22.17 7.69
N LYS A 712 27.72 -20.89 7.34
CA LYS A 712 28.26 -19.87 8.24
C LYS A 712 27.12 -18.96 8.69
N ALA A 713 26.96 -18.78 10.00
CA ALA A 713 25.98 -17.82 10.51
C ALA A 713 26.45 -16.41 10.17
N VAL A 714 25.65 -15.67 9.41
CA VAL A 714 25.93 -14.26 9.04
C VAL A 714 25.23 -13.31 10.00
N PHE A 715 24.06 -13.70 10.49
CA PHE A 715 23.36 -12.99 11.55
C PHE A 715 22.55 -13.97 12.40
N SER A 716 22.42 -13.70 13.69
CA SER A 716 21.51 -14.39 14.59
C SER A 716 21.07 -13.42 15.67
N GLU A 717 19.77 -13.27 15.83
CA GLU A 717 19.14 -12.41 16.83
C GLU A 717 17.95 -13.15 17.42
N THR A 718 17.85 -13.14 18.75
CA THR A 718 16.62 -13.47 19.48
C THR A 718 16.20 -12.23 20.25
N ALA A 719 14.95 -11.81 20.08
CA ALA A 719 14.44 -10.61 20.73
C ALA A 719 13.11 -10.90 21.44
N VAL A 720 13.00 -10.47 22.69
CA VAL A 720 11.74 -10.42 23.44
C VAL A 720 11.35 -8.95 23.59
N LYS A 721 10.12 -8.61 23.19
CA LYS A 721 9.61 -7.24 23.19
C LYS A 721 8.26 -7.15 23.90
N LEU A 722 8.13 -6.16 24.77
CA LEU A 722 6.92 -5.86 25.52
C LEU A 722 6.54 -4.40 25.29
N ASN A 723 5.33 -4.14 24.79
CA ASN A 723 4.80 -2.79 24.56
C ASN A 723 3.39 -2.68 25.16
N TYR A 724 3.11 -1.55 25.80
CA TYR A 724 1.77 -1.20 26.31
C TYR A 724 1.44 0.25 25.93
N THR A 725 0.21 0.54 25.53
CA THR A 725 -0.21 1.87 25.09
C THR A 725 -1.12 2.54 26.12
N TYR A 726 -0.65 3.61 26.75
CA TYR A 726 -1.47 4.44 27.64
C TYR A 726 -2.07 5.64 26.86
N ARG A 727 -3.34 5.98 27.12
CA ARG A 727 -4.03 7.12 26.50
C ARG A 727 -4.77 7.99 27.50
N TRP A 728 -4.82 9.30 27.22
CA TRP A 728 -5.53 10.31 28.02
C TRP A 728 -6.16 11.40 27.16
#